data_AF-A0A5N5SKQ0-F1
#
_entry.id   AF-A0A5N5SKQ0-F1
#
_cell.length_a   1.000
_cell.length_b   1.000
_cell.length_c   1.000
_cell.angle_alpha   90.00
_cell.angle_beta   90.00
_cell.angle_gamma   90.00
#
_symmetry.space_group_name_H-M   'P 1'
#
loop_
_entity.id
_entity.type
_entity.pdbx_description
1 polymer ?
#
loop_
_entity_poly.entity_id
_entity_poly.type
_entity_poly.pdbx_seq_one_letter_code
_entity_poly.pdbx_strand_id
1 'polypeptide(L)'
;MLLNLLPVGEQLLKFPFRDSDYKSIRFDWPRWRSAFTEEEFQEQKKLNGYEESPILIKRQDSSYRPVELCSIPLPTTGGHVTAEVKMPSGDKDKPIIEDNRDGTVAVKYNPKEEGLHELSVKYNGEHVQGSPFKFHVDSISSGYVTAYGTGLVHGITGEPCNFTISTKDAGSGSSILRGGLSLAVEGPSKAEISCHDNKDGTVSVSYLPTAPGEYKVSVKFSEKHIKGSPYSVKITGEGRKRSQISVGNQSEVSFPGKVKETEIKSLNASIEAPSGLEEPCFLKKLPDGHLGISFTPREVGIHLVSVKKMGNHIPSSPFKIEVAAKEVGNSTKVKLSGDGFKQGITQQENFFTIDTRDAGYGGLSLSIEGPSKADIKCKDNEDGTLTIGYKPTEPGYYIINLKFADNHVPGSPFTCPVTGEGSNRVRERIQRQREAVPQTEVGSQCRLTFKLPGISAFDLSASVTSPGGTSDAAEIGEIEEGLYAVNFVPKELGVHTVSVKYQEMHIPGSPFQFTVGPLKDGGAHRVHCGGPGLERGEQNMPNEFNVWTREAGAGTLAISVEGPSKAAIDFKDRKDGSCNVSYRVSEPGEYRIGIKFNDKHVPDSPFKVYVTPAMGEARKVEVGQFPDQGSLANKACNFLILRNGAPYHGHIDCKVVSPSGKEDDCFMDRFDDDVHSVRFMPRENGIHSIHIKYDGIHIPGSPFRLRIGKDDADPAAVGASGKGLEAAVSGQKMDFIIDTCNAGSGTLAVTIDGPSKVAMDCTEVEEGYKVRYTPLTPGDYYIAIKYNGHHIAASPYKVKCTGESIAQKGTVQESSSVVVETVAKINQQKLQHGPVMPHFTSDASKITSKGLGLKKANVGRANNFSLNAGVAGNNILYVGIYGPKGPCEEVSIKHAGYNNYNVSYKIHDRGHHIIVVKWGDEHIEGSPFEVTA
;
A
#
# COMPACT_ATOMS: atom_id res chain seq x y z
N MET A 1 36.58 17.24 -55.79
CA MET A 1 37.29 15.97 -56.09
C MET A 1 37.59 15.25 -54.76
N LEU A 2 37.97 13.98 -54.85
CA LEU A 2 38.35 12.99 -53.83
C LEU A 2 38.83 13.53 -52.45
N LEU A 3 38.34 13.00 -51.32
CA LEU A 3 38.93 11.88 -50.51
C LEU A 3 40.39 12.15 -50.10
N ASN A 4 40.86 12.05 -48.84
CA ASN A 4 40.38 11.37 -47.60
C ASN A 4 41.03 12.07 -46.36
N LEU A 5 40.80 11.76 -45.06
CA LEU A 5 40.06 10.71 -44.33
C LEU A 5 39.61 11.25 -42.92
N LEU A 6 39.33 10.35 -41.95
CA LEU A 6 38.94 10.57 -40.53
C LEU A 6 39.48 9.39 -39.67
N PRO A 7 39.27 9.33 -38.33
CA PRO A 7 38.91 10.36 -37.34
C PRO A 7 40.14 10.60 -36.40
N VAL A 8 40.16 10.90 -35.09
CA VAL A 8 39.20 11.08 -33.96
C VAL A 8 39.79 12.14 -33.00
N GLY A 9 38.99 12.84 -32.19
CA GLY A 9 39.47 13.60 -31.02
C GLY A 9 38.52 14.71 -30.55
N GLU A 10 37.69 14.43 -29.54
CA GLU A 10 36.69 15.39 -29.06
C GLU A 10 37.30 16.51 -28.19
N GLN A 11 36.77 17.73 -28.33
CA GLN A 11 36.97 18.82 -27.37
C GLN A 11 35.65 19.07 -26.61
N LEU A 12 35.70 19.11 -25.29
CA LEU A 12 34.65 19.72 -24.48
C LEU A 12 35.21 20.67 -23.42
N LEU A 13 34.40 21.72 -23.20
CA LEU A 13 34.74 22.97 -22.53
C LEU A 13 35.13 22.82 -21.04
N LYS A 14 35.99 23.73 -20.58
CA LYS A 14 36.20 24.01 -19.15
C LYS A 14 35.07 24.89 -18.60
N PHE A 15 34.66 24.66 -17.35
CA PHE A 15 34.63 25.66 -16.26
C PHE A 15 34.32 24.94 -14.90
N PRO A 16 34.45 25.57 -13.72
CA PRO A 16 35.16 24.92 -12.62
C PRO A 16 34.27 24.42 -11.47
N PHE A 17 34.73 23.35 -10.81
CA PHE A 17 34.37 23.06 -9.42
C PHE A 17 35.31 23.81 -8.47
N ARG A 18 34.81 24.17 -7.28
CA ARG A 18 35.60 24.68 -6.16
C ARG A 18 35.87 23.56 -5.16
N ASP A 19 37.11 23.40 -4.74
CA ASP A 19 37.47 22.64 -3.53
C ASP A 19 37.06 23.42 -2.28
N SER A 20 36.15 22.87 -1.48
CA SER A 20 35.96 23.25 -0.07
C SER A 20 35.03 22.27 0.66
N ASP A 21 35.56 21.20 1.29
CA ASP A 21 34.97 20.56 2.48
C ASP A 21 35.88 19.48 3.13
N TYR A 22 37.17 19.80 3.34
CA TYR A 22 38.11 18.93 4.06
C TYR A 22 38.24 19.34 5.55
N LYS A 23 37.60 18.61 6.47
CA LYS A 23 37.90 18.71 7.92
C LYS A 23 39.15 17.89 8.27
N SER A 24 40.35 18.47 8.10
CA SER A 24 41.56 17.91 8.72
C SER A 24 41.61 18.29 10.20
N ILE A 25 41.54 17.31 11.11
CA ILE A 25 41.75 17.57 12.54
C ILE A 25 43.25 17.72 12.80
N ARG A 26 43.68 18.92 13.19
CA ARG A 26 45.01 19.19 13.76
C ARG A 26 44.86 19.55 15.24
N PHE A 27 45.71 18.96 16.06
CA PHE A 27 45.80 19.24 17.50
C PHE A 27 47.01 20.15 17.78
N ASP A 28 46.76 21.39 18.23
CA ASP A 28 47.78 22.28 18.79
C ASP A 28 47.65 22.33 20.33
N TRP A 29 48.77 22.14 21.04
CA TRP A 29 48.79 21.92 22.49
C TRP A 29 49.26 23.15 23.30
N PRO A 30 48.49 23.63 24.28
CA PRO A 30 48.93 24.67 25.22
C PRO A 30 50.01 24.16 26.21
N ARG A 31 50.96 25.03 26.56
CA ARG A 31 52.03 24.72 27.53
C ARG A 31 51.51 24.63 28.97
N TRP A 32 51.84 23.56 29.69
CA TRP A 32 51.99 23.55 31.15
C TRP A 32 53.26 22.78 31.56
N ARG A 33 53.78 23.07 32.76
CA ARG A 33 54.93 22.38 33.39
C ARG A 33 54.48 21.74 34.71
N SER A 34 55.17 20.66 35.10
CA SER A 34 55.51 20.21 36.47
C SER A 34 54.57 20.56 37.65
N ALA A 35 54.21 19.63 38.54
CA ALA A 35 54.54 18.21 38.65
C ALA A 35 53.64 17.55 39.72
N PHE A 36 53.57 16.22 39.74
CA PHE A 36 53.35 15.39 40.93
C PHE A 36 54.04 14.03 40.70
N THR A 37 54.44 13.33 41.76
CA THR A 37 55.33 12.15 41.70
C THR A 37 54.80 10.97 42.51
N GLU A 38 54.59 9.84 41.84
CA GLU A 38 54.55 8.41 42.24
C GLU A 38 53.96 7.93 43.59
N GLU A 39 54.08 8.66 44.70
CA GLU A 39 53.91 8.13 46.05
C GLU A 39 52.44 8.14 46.53
N GLU A 40 51.62 9.10 46.09
CA GLU A 40 50.22 9.25 46.52
C GLU A 40 49.27 8.17 45.96
N PHE A 41 49.65 7.43 44.91
CA PHE A 41 48.78 6.44 44.26
C PHE A 41 48.79 5.05 44.92
N GLN A 42 49.64 4.81 45.92
CA GLN A 42 49.78 3.48 46.55
C GLN A 42 48.82 3.22 47.73
N GLU A 43 48.31 4.25 48.42
CA GLU A 43 47.51 4.04 49.64
C GLU A 43 46.08 3.55 49.39
N GLN A 44 45.41 3.97 48.30
CA GLN A 44 44.04 3.51 48.00
C GLN A 44 43.97 2.05 47.52
N LYS A 45 45.11 1.35 47.37
CA LYS A 45 45.16 -0.06 46.94
C LYS A 45 45.17 -1.07 48.11
N LYS A 46 44.97 -0.62 49.35
CA LYS A 46 45.00 -1.45 50.57
C LYS A 46 43.84 -1.19 51.56
N LEU A 47 42.59 -1.31 51.10
CA LEU A 47 41.48 -1.67 52.00
C LEU A 47 40.39 -2.44 51.24
N ASN A 48 39.98 -3.57 51.81
CA ASN A 48 38.86 -4.44 51.41
C ASN A 48 38.91 -5.02 49.97
N GLY A 49 39.80 -5.99 49.76
CA GLY A 49 39.69 -6.95 48.66
C GLY A 49 39.10 -8.30 49.11
N TYR A 50 38.93 -9.22 48.17
CA TYR A 50 38.80 -10.67 48.40
C TYR A 50 39.60 -11.42 47.32
N GLU A 51 40.17 -12.57 47.68
CA GLU A 51 41.09 -13.35 46.83
C GLU A 51 40.39 -14.52 46.15
N GLU A 52 40.88 -14.96 44.98
CA GLU A 52 41.05 -16.38 44.71
C GLU A 52 42.24 -16.65 43.76
N SER A 53 42.65 -17.92 43.66
CA SER A 53 44.04 -18.31 43.33
C SER A 53 44.29 -18.74 41.87
N PRO A 54 45.55 -18.73 41.38
CA PRO A 54 45.85 -18.76 39.94
C PRO A 54 46.12 -20.14 39.34
N ILE A 55 45.97 -20.24 38.01
CA ILE A 55 46.58 -21.29 37.18
C ILE A 55 47.65 -20.65 36.28
N LEU A 56 48.89 -21.12 36.36
CA LEU A 56 49.97 -20.70 35.45
C LEU A 56 49.78 -21.31 34.06
N ILE A 57 49.69 -20.46 33.04
CA ILE A 57 50.07 -20.81 31.66
C ILE A 57 51.20 -19.87 31.24
N LYS A 58 52.24 -20.43 30.62
CA LYS A 58 53.46 -19.70 30.26
C LYS A 58 53.15 -18.63 29.20
N ARG A 59 53.63 -17.40 29.41
CA ARG A 59 53.81 -16.45 28.31
C ARG A 59 54.85 -17.03 27.34
N GLN A 60 54.52 -17.08 26.06
CA GLN A 60 55.54 -16.99 25.01
C GLN A 60 55.71 -15.50 24.70
N ASP A 61 56.94 -15.03 24.62
CA ASP A 61 57.21 -13.67 24.14
C ASP A 61 57.00 -13.62 22.62
N SER A 62 55.84 -13.12 22.20
CA SER A 62 55.57 -12.79 20.80
C SER A 62 55.95 -11.35 20.53
N SER A 63 56.93 -11.11 19.64
CA SER A 63 57.36 -9.76 19.23
C SER A 63 56.27 -8.95 18.49
N TYR A 64 55.16 -9.60 18.15
CA TYR A 64 54.03 -9.05 17.39
C TYR A 64 52.73 -9.19 18.19
N ARG A 65 51.76 -8.32 17.91
CA ARG A 65 50.43 -8.39 18.51
C ARG A 65 49.56 -9.45 17.83
N PRO A 66 48.72 -10.20 18.56
CA PRO A 66 47.72 -11.07 17.93
C PRO A 66 46.74 -10.24 17.11
N VAL A 67 46.23 -10.84 16.04
CA VAL A 67 45.23 -10.24 15.14
C VAL A 67 43.97 -11.09 15.21
N GLU A 68 42.86 -10.46 15.59
CA GLU A 68 41.56 -11.10 15.70
C GLU A 68 40.56 -10.28 14.87
N LEU A 69 39.89 -10.94 13.91
CA LEU A 69 38.78 -10.37 13.18
C LEU A 69 37.48 -11.03 13.65
N CYS A 70 36.73 -10.32 14.48
CA CYS A 70 35.41 -10.73 14.91
C CYS A 70 34.38 -10.58 13.78
N SER A 71 33.28 -11.33 13.90
CA SER A 71 32.02 -11.09 13.18
C SER A 71 32.06 -11.11 11.64
N ILE A 72 32.96 -11.87 11.01
CA ILE A 72 32.99 -12.02 9.55
C ILE A 72 31.73 -12.79 9.09
N PRO A 73 30.85 -12.21 8.24
CA PRO A 73 29.58 -12.84 7.88
C PRO A 73 29.75 -14.01 6.90
N LEU A 74 29.00 -15.09 7.11
CA LEU A 74 28.93 -16.24 6.19
C LEU A 74 27.67 -16.22 5.31
N PRO A 75 27.71 -16.82 4.11
CA PRO A 75 26.50 -17.12 3.34
C PRO A 75 25.58 -18.10 4.09
N THR A 76 24.26 -17.89 4.03
CA THR A 76 23.26 -18.54 4.91
C THR A 76 22.93 -19.99 4.56
N THR A 77 23.68 -20.65 3.67
CA THR A 77 23.32 -21.93 3.04
C THR A 77 23.76 -23.19 3.79
N GLY A 78 24.61 -23.06 4.81
CA GLY A 78 25.34 -24.19 5.42
C GLY A 78 26.54 -24.65 4.60
N GLY A 79 27.71 -24.78 5.23
CA GLY A 79 28.96 -25.07 4.51
C GLY A 79 30.19 -25.18 5.41
N HIS A 80 31.33 -25.43 4.79
CA HIS A 80 32.65 -25.51 5.46
C HIS A 80 33.40 -24.19 5.26
N VAL A 81 33.83 -23.56 6.35
CA VAL A 81 34.71 -22.38 6.34
C VAL A 81 36.17 -22.82 6.33
N THR A 82 37.02 -22.18 5.54
CA THR A 82 38.48 -22.32 5.61
C THR A 82 39.13 -20.95 5.64
N ALA A 83 40.34 -20.87 6.20
CA ALA A 83 41.09 -19.62 6.27
C ALA A 83 42.58 -19.90 6.08
N GLU A 84 43.26 -19.00 5.40
CA GLU A 84 44.69 -19.06 5.11
C GLU A 84 45.26 -17.65 5.19
N VAL A 85 46.34 -17.45 5.95
CA VAL A 85 47.09 -16.20 5.99
C VAL A 85 48.31 -16.35 5.09
N LYS A 86 48.47 -15.45 4.13
CA LYS A 86 49.72 -15.26 3.38
C LYS A 86 50.56 -14.18 4.07
N MET A 87 51.80 -14.52 4.38
CA MET A 87 52.78 -13.64 5.05
C MET A 87 53.56 -12.80 4.03
N PRO A 88 54.22 -11.70 4.45
CA PRO A 88 55.04 -10.83 3.59
C PRO A 88 56.11 -11.55 2.76
N SER A 89 56.74 -12.59 3.31
CA SER A 89 57.67 -13.51 2.63
C SER A 89 57.07 -14.24 1.41
N GLY A 90 55.74 -14.36 1.37
CA GLY A 90 55.01 -15.21 0.43
C GLY A 90 54.57 -16.56 1.02
N ASP A 91 55.10 -16.94 2.19
CA ASP A 91 54.72 -18.18 2.89
C ASP A 91 53.27 -18.14 3.40
N LYS A 92 52.75 -19.33 3.73
CA LYS A 92 51.35 -19.56 4.08
C LYS A 92 51.21 -20.19 5.46
N ASP A 93 50.26 -19.69 6.23
CA ASP A 93 49.99 -20.10 7.61
C ASP A 93 48.48 -20.27 7.85
N LYS A 94 48.11 -21.00 8.90
CA LYS A 94 46.70 -21.30 9.22
C LYS A 94 46.26 -20.57 10.48
N PRO A 95 45.32 -19.61 10.39
CA PRO A 95 44.70 -19.01 11.57
C PRO A 95 43.67 -19.95 12.20
N ILE A 96 43.29 -19.66 13.44
CA ILE A 96 42.20 -20.33 14.15
C ILE A 96 40.88 -19.70 13.71
N ILE A 97 39.88 -20.52 13.42
CA ILE A 97 38.51 -20.09 13.10
C ILE A 97 37.59 -20.53 14.24
N GLU A 98 36.80 -19.62 14.76
CA GLU A 98 35.76 -19.89 15.76
C GLU A 98 34.39 -19.50 15.17
N ASP A 99 33.40 -20.40 15.30
CA ASP A 99 32.02 -20.15 14.88
C ASP A 99 31.27 -19.45 16.01
N ASN A 100 30.81 -18.21 15.75
CA ASN A 100 30.11 -17.38 16.73
C ASN A 100 28.64 -17.80 16.90
N ARG A 101 28.13 -18.71 16.04
CA ARG A 101 26.77 -19.29 16.05
C ARG A 101 25.64 -18.29 15.80
N ASP A 102 25.97 -17.08 15.36
CA ASP A 102 25.05 -16.00 14.99
C ASP A 102 24.97 -15.75 13.46
N GLY A 103 25.65 -16.59 12.68
CA GLY A 103 25.86 -16.42 11.24
C GLY A 103 27.25 -15.84 10.86
N THR A 104 28.11 -15.58 11.84
CA THR A 104 29.46 -15.05 11.63
C THR A 104 30.56 -15.96 12.20
N VAL A 105 31.81 -15.72 11.78
CA VAL A 105 33.00 -16.35 12.36
C VAL A 105 33.97 -15.31 12.90
N ALA A 106 34.66 -15.66 13.99
CA ALA A 106 35.87 -14.98 14.43
C ALA A 106 37.10 -15.70 13.85
N VAL A 107 38.10 -14.94 13.41
CA VAL A 107 39.37 -15.49 12.91
C VAL A 107 40.54 -14.89 13.71
N LYS A 108 41.27 -15.75 14.41
CA LYS A 108 42.39 -15.40 15.31
C LYS A 108 43.71 -15.86 14.73
N TYR A 109 44.71 -14.97 14.71
CA TYR A 109 46.03 -15.23 14.17
C TYR A 109 47.14 -14.63 15.04
N ASN A 110 48.24 -15.37 15.19
CA ASN A 110 49.45 -14.92 15.89
C ASN A 110 50.57 -14.73 14.84
N PRO A 111 50.90 -13.48 14.44
CA PRO A 111 51.87 -13.23 13.40
C PRO A 111 53.29 -13.70 13.72
N LYS A 112 54.04 -14.02 12.66
CA LYS A 112 55.44 -14.47 12.71
C LYS A 112 56.42 -13.51 12.00
N GLU A 113 55.90 -12.60 11.17
CA GLU A 113 56.67 -11.66 10.36
C GLU A 113 56.18 -10.21 10.59
N GLU A 114 57.03 -9.22 10.30
CA GLU A 114 56.62 -7.81 10.19
C GLU A 114 56.16 -7.52 8.75
N GLY A 115 55.03 -6.83 8.57
CA GLY A 115 54.59 -6.32 7.28
C GLY A 115 53.13 -6.62 6.91
N LEU A 116 52.81 -6.46 5.63
CA LEU A 116 51.45 -6.63 5.08
C LEU A 116 51.10 -8.11 4.89
N HIS A 117 50.14 -8.60 5.66
CA HIS A 117 49.59 -9.94 5.57
C HIS A 117 48.25 -9.94 4.83
N GLU A 118 47.93 -11.05 4.15
CA GLU A 118 46.68 -11.23 3.39
C GLU A 118 45.93 -12.48 3.87
N LEU A 119 44.81 -12.28 4.56
CA LEU A 119 43.93 -13.34 5.08
C LEU A 119 42.84 -13.66 4.06
N SER A 120 42.92 -14.85 3.47
CA SER A 120 41.87 -15.42 2.62
C SER A 120 40.94 -16.29 3.46
N VAL A 121 39.80 -15.74 3.89
CA VAL A 121 38.67 -16.54 4.42
C VAL A 121 37.81 -17.02 3.26
N LYS A 122 37.44 -18.29 3.25
CA LYS A 122 36.65 -18.95 2.21
C LYS A 122 35.52 -19.78 2.83
N TYR A 123 34.43 -19.92 2.08
CA TYR A 123 33.26 -20.71 2.44
C TYR A 123 32.88 -21.59 1.25
N ASN A 124 32.86 -22.91 1.44
CA ASN A 124 32.69 -23.91 0.37
C ASN A 124 33.69 -23.73 -0.82
N GLY A 125 34.85 -23.11 -0.58
CA GLY A 125 35.90 -22.84 -1.57
C GLY A 125 35.94 -21.39 -2.10
N GLU A 126 34.80 -20.69 -2.08
CA GLU A 126 34.67 -19.31 -2.55
C GLU A 126 35.02 -18.28 -1.49
N HIS A 127 35.45 -17.08 -1.88
CA HIS A 127 35.77 -16.00 -0.93
C HIS A 127 34.50 -15.43 -0.28
N VAL A 128 34.49 -15.32 1.06
CA VAL A 128 33.40 -14.63 1.78
C VAL A 128 33.41 -13.12 1.53
N GLN A 129 32.30 -12.43 1.81
CA GLN A 129 32.24 -10.97 1.61
C GLN A 129 33.36 -10.27 2.39
N GLY A 130 34.12 -9.42 1.71
CA GLY A 130 35.31 -8.76 2.26
C GLY A 130 36.62 -9.50 2.04
N SER A 131 36.62 -10.84 1.91
CA SER A 131 37.83 -11.62 1.65
C SER A 131 38.42 -11.32 0.25
N PRO A 132 39.76 -11.34 0.07
CA PRO A 132 40.77 -11.41 1.13
C PRO A 132 40.88 -10.11 1.93
N PHE A 133 41.09 -10.24 3.22
CA PHE A 133 41.33 -9.14 4.16
C PHE A 133 42.83 -8.84 4.24
N LYS A 134 43.21 -7.56 4.41
CA LYS A 134 44.61 -7.14 4.45
C LYS A 134 44.90 -6.42 5.76
N PHE A 135 45.95 -6.83 6.45
CA PHE A 135 46.32 -6.26 7.75
C PHE A 135 47.83 -6.05 7.83
N HIS A 136 48.25 -4.98 8.51
CA HIS A 136 49.67 -4.71 8.76
C HIS A 136 50.05 -5.23 10.14
N VAL A 137 51.24 -5.80 10.25
CA VAL A 137 51.82 -6.26 11.51
C VAL A 137 53.10 -5.49 11.75
N ASP A 138 53.12 -4.66 12.79
CA ASP A 138 54.31 -4.00 13.31
C ASP A 138 54.90 -4.77 14.50
N SER A 139 56.22 -4.69 14.68
CA SER A 139 56.88 -5.08 15.93
C SER A 139 56.36 -4.25 17.12
N ILE A 140 56.14 -4.90 18.27
CA ILE A 140 55.67 -4.26 19.51
C ILE A 140 56.64 -3.16 19.98
N SER A 141 57.94 -3.30 19.72
CA SER A 141 59.00 -2.36 20.10
C SER A 141 59.64 -1.69 18.87
N SER A 142 58.82 -1.20 17.94
CA SER A 142 59.27 -0.72 16.63
C SER A 142 60.04 0.62 16.65
N GLY A 143 59.96 1.41 17.73
CA GLY A 143 60.61 2.72 17.84
C GLY A 143 59.93 3.85 17.04
N TYR A 144 58.74 3.59 16.48
CA TYR A 144 57.98 4.53 15.66
C TYR A 144 56.49 4.52 16.01
N VAL A 145 55.74 5.52 15.51
CA VAL A 145 54.28 5.55 15.66
C VAL A 145 53.65 4.43 14.81
N THR A 146 52.86 3.59 15.47
CA THR A 146 52.19 2.42 14.88
C THR A 146 50.69 2.47 15.13
N ALA A 147 49.89 1.73 14.36
CA ALA A 147 48.46 1.61 14.59
C ALA A 147 47.96 0.17 14.37
N TYR A 148 47.09 -0.30 15.25
CA TYR A 148 46.58 -1.68 15.27
C TYR A 148 45.12 -1.74 15.73
N GLY A 149 44.34 -2.69 15.20
CA GLY A 149 42.94 -2.92 15.59
C GLY A 149 42.08 -3.41 14.43
N THR A 150 40.90 -3.92 14.75
CA THR A 150 39.94 -4.45 13.76
C THR A 150 39.52 -3.40 12.75
N GLY A 151 39.29 -2.16 13.19
CA GLY A 151 38.92 -1.01 12.36
C GLY A 151 39.99 -0.54 11.37
N LEU A 152 41.15 -1.21 11.27
CA LEU A 152 42.13 -1.01 10.18
C LEU A 152 42.09 -2.13 9.13
N VAL A 153 41.13 -3.06 9.24
CA VAL A 153 41.05 -4.29 8.42
C VAL A 153 39.62 -4.58 7.97
N HIS A 154 38.66 -4.53 8.90
CA HIS A 154 37.27 -4.91 8.68
C HIS A 154 36.30 -4.12 9.59
N GLY A 155 35.03 -4.04 9.19
CA GLY A 155 33.94 -3.53 10.02
C GLY A 155 32.57 -3.82 9.40
N ILE A 156 31.52 -3.50 10.15
CA ILE A 156 30.12 -3.74 9.77
C ILE A 156 29.40 -2.39 9.67
N THR A 157 28.52 -2.25 8.67
CA THR A 157 27.76 -1.01 8.45
C THR A 157 26.88 -0.69 9.66
N GLY A 158 27.10 0.47 10.27
CA GLY A 158 26.41 0.89 11.49
C GLY A 158 27.01 0.40 12.81
N GLU A 159 28.16 -0.27 12.80
CA GLU A 159 28.91 -0.66 14.00
C GLU A 159 30.25 0.12 14.10
N PRO A 160 30.69 0.54 15.30
CA PRO A 160 31.88 1.38 15.48
C PRO A 160 33.18 0.61 15.17
N CYS A 161 33.93 1.08 14.19
CA CYS A 161 35.20 0.52 13.74
C CYS A 161 36.36 1.06 14.62
N ASN A 162 36.81 0.25 15.58
CA ASN A 162 37.77 0.66 16.60
C ASN A 162 39.21 0.26 16.25
N PHE A 163 40.17 1.16 16.51
CA PHE A 163 41.60 0.87 16.47
C PHE A 163 42.39 1.74 17.47
N THR A 164 43.66 1.42 17.68
CA THR A 164 44.56 2.13 18.61
C THR A 164 45.83 2.56 17.89
N ILE A 165 46.26 3.80 18.13
CA ILE A 165 47.53 4.35 17.68
C ILE A 165 48.48 4.37 18.88
N SER A 166 49.70 3.88 18.73
CA SER A 166 50.71 3.86 19.78
C SER A 166 51.88 4.77 19.43
N THR A 167 52.19 5.71 20.33
CA THR A 167 53.32 6.65 20.23
C THR A 167 54.42 6.36 21.27
N LYS A 168 54.20 5.40 22.17
CA LYS A 168 55.05 5.07 23.34
C LYS A 168 56.56 5.07 23.07
N ASP A 169 57.01 4.40 22.01
CA ASP A 169 58.44 4.23 21.70
C ASP A 169 59.00 5.26 20.70
N ALA A 170 58.23 6.30 20.32
CA ALA A 170 58.58 7.27 19.28
C ALA A 170 59.61 8.33 19.72
N GLY A 171 60.66 7.90 20.42
CA GLY A 171 61.95 8.59 20.56
C GLY A 171 61.93 9.94 21.27
N SER A 172 62.15 9.95 22.59
CA SER A 172 62.35 11.15 23.45
C SER A 172 63.61 11.99 23.12
N GLY A 173 64.20 11.85 21.93
CA GLY A 173 65.61 12.17 21.68
C GLY A 173 66.03 12.50 20.24
N SER A 174 65.15 13.03 19.36
CA SER A 174 65.60 13.80 18.19
C SER A 174 64.52 14.68 17.57
N SER A 175 64.72 16.00 17.61
CA SER A 175 64.25 17.10 16.72
C SER A 175 62.83 17.11 16.07
N ILE A 176 61.91 16.21 16.40
CA ILE A 176 60.61 16.02 15.70
C ILE A 176 59.41 16.57 16.53
N LEU A 177 59.69 17.41 17.55
CA LEU A 177 58.73 18.03 18.46
C LEU A 177 57.84 19.14 17.83
N ARG A 178 57.41 18.98 16.57
CA ARG A 178 56.48 19.86 15.84
C ARG A 178 55.50 19.10 14.91
N GLY A 179 55.48 17.77 14.95
CA GLY A 179 54.66 16.96 14.07
C GLY A 179 53.30 16.57 14.68
N GLY A 180 52.22 17.19 14.19
CA GLY A 180 50.86 16.76 14.57
C GLY A 180 50.54 15.34 14.09
N LEU A 181 49.69 14.65 14.86
CA LEU A 181 48.93 13.48 14.40
C LEU A 181 47.72 13.99 13.60
N SER A 182 47.45 13.37 12.45
CA SER A 182 46.37 13.74 11.54
C SER A 182 45.66 12.48 11.04
N LEU A 183 44.33 12.52 11.02
CA LEU A 183 43.45 11.39 10.75
C LEU A 183 42.39 11.78 9.71
N ALA A 184 42.15 10.88 8.75
CA ALA A 184 41.04 10.98 7.81
C ALA A 184 40.54 9.58 7.44
N VAL A 185 39.22 9.46 7.22
CA VAL A 185 38.56 8.25 6.75
C VAL A 185 37.77 8.60 5.50
N GLU A 186 38.16 8.03 4.36
CA GLU A 186 37.58 8.30 3.04
C GLU A 186 36.84 7.06 2.53
N GLY A 187 35.58 7.18 2.09
CA GLY A 187 34.83 6.04 1.58
C GLY A 187 33.38 6.34 1.15
N PRO A 188 32.56 5.30 0.90
CA PRO A 188 31.18 5.40 0.43
C PRO A 188 30.22 6.25 1.27
N SER A 189 30.45 6.35 2.58
CA SER A 189 29.79 7.35 3.44
C SER A 189 30.81 8.27 4.09
N LYS A 190 30.36 9.44 4.53
CA LYS A 190 31.05 10.12 5.65
C LYS A 190 31.02 9.19 6.87
N ALA A 191 32.12 9.16 7.62
CA ALA A 191 32.19 8.50 8.91
C ALA A 191 32.61 9.55 9.95
N GLU A 192 31.85 9.65 11.04
CA GLU A 192 32.30 10.41 12.21
C GLU A 192 33.50 9.71 12.83
N ILE A 193 34.53 10.46 13.22
CA ILE A 193 35.77 9.93 13.83
C ILE A 193 35.87 10.52 15.24
N SER A 194 35.79 9.65 16.24
CA SER A 194 36.11 10.00 17.63
C SER A 194 37.53 9.55 17.98
N CYS A 195 38.22 10.34 18.79
CA CYS A 195 39.59 10.09 19.25
C CYS A 195 39.65 10.32 20.77
N HIS A 196 40.22 9.36 21.50
CA HIS A 196 40.43 9.45 22.94
C HIS A 196 41.90 9.20 23.26
N ASP A 197 42.57 10.21 23.81
CA ASP A 197 43.92 10.07 24.37
C ASP A 197 43.85 9.29 25.69
N ASN A 198 44.42 8.09 25.71
CA ASN A 198 44.41 7.21 26.88
C ASN A 198 45.43 7.68 27.95
N LYS A 199 46.21 8.75 27.67
CA LYS A 199 47.24 9.36 28.53
C LYS A 199 48.42 8.45 28.91
N ASP A 200 48.48 7.25 28.35
CA ASP A 200 49.56 6.27 28.54
C ASP A 200 50.56 6.24 27.38
N GLY A 201 50.40 7.10 26.37
CA GLY A 201 51.13 7.04 25.09
C GLY A 201 50.39 6.29 23.98
N THR A 202 49.08 6.04 24.13
CA THR A 202 48.22 5.53 23.07
C THR A 202 46.96 6.38 22.89
N VAL A 203 46.44 6.42 21.66
CA VAL A 203 45.18 7.07 21.30
C VAL A 203 44.22 6.01 20.77
N SER A 204 43.07 5.85 21.43
CA SER A 204 41.96 5.04 20.92
C SER A 204 41.19 5.84 19.88
N VAL A 205 40.94 5.25 18.70
CA VAL A 205 40.20 5.87 17.60
C VAL A 205 39.04 4.97 17.23
N SER A 206 37.86 5.57 17.04
CA SER A 206 36.64 4.87 16.62
C SER A 206 35.96 5.67 15.52
N TYR A 207 35.51 5.01 14.46
CA TYR A 207 34.73 5.65 13.41
C TYR A 207 33.50 4.84 12.99
N LEU A 208 32.43 5.51 12.57
CA LEU A 208 31.14 4.88 12.26
C LEU A 208 30.82 4.94 10.76
N PRO A 209 31.05 3.87 9.98
CA PRO A 209 30.66 3.80 8.57
C PRO A 209 29.16 3.52 8.44
N THR A 210 28.46 4.29 7.60
CA THR A 210 27.00 4.20 7.42
C THR A 210 26.56 3.60 6.08
N ALA A 211 27.52 3.29 5.20
CA ALA A 211 27.31 2.49 3.98
C ALA A 211 28.40 1.41 3.81
N PRO A 212 28.10 0.25 3.21
CA PRO A 212 29.09 -0.79 2.93
C PRO A 212 30.04 -0.40 1.78
N GLY A 213 31.22 -1.03 1.73
CA GLY A 213 32.23 -0.85 0.68
C GLY A 213 33.66 -0.71 1.22
N GLU A 214 34.59 -0.25 0.39
CA GLU A 214 35.99 -0.04 0.77
C GLU A 214 36.23 1.41 1.26
N TYR A 215 36.83 1.53 2.44
CA TYR A 215 37.22 2.78 3.07
C TYR A 215 38.74 2.85 3.18
N LYS A 216 39.31 4.05 3.15
CA LYS A 216 40.74 4.31 3.36
C LYS A 216 40.94 5.08 4.65
N VAL A 217 41.62 4.46 5.62
CA VAL A 217 41.99 5.10 6.88
C VAL A 217 43.42 5.67 6.74
N SER A 218 43.49 6.99 6.59
CA SER A 218 44.74 7.75 6.56
C SER A 218 45.15 8.14 7.98
N VAL A 219 46.28 7.62 8.45
CA VAL A 219 46.93 7.96 9.71
C VAL A 219 48.29 8.57 9.38
N LYS A 220 48.44 9.86 9.68
CA LYS A 220 49.66 10.63 9.42
C LYS A 220 50.26 11.15 10.71
N PHE A 221 51.57 11.00 10.86
CA PHE A 221 52.36 11.61 11.93
C PHE A 221 53.42 12.52 11.30
N SER A 222 53.55 13.76 11.78
CA SER A 222 54.44 14.76 11.15
C SER A 222 54.16 14.97 9.65
N GLU A 223 52.87 14.99 9.27
CA GLU A 223 52.36 15.07 7.89
C GLU A 223 52.77 13.91 6.94
N LYS A 224 53.43 12.87 7.45
CA LYS A 224 53.78 11.64 6.71
C LYS A 224 52.92 10.47 7.16
N HIS A 225 52.55 9.57 6.25
CA HIS A 225 51.86 8.32 6.61
C HIS A 225 52.76 7.44 7.50
N ILE A 226 52.15 6.79 8.50
CA ILE A 226 52.81 5.73 9.27
C ILE A 226 52.85 4.41 8.48
N LYS A 227 53.61 3.42 8.96
CA LYS A 227 53.68 2.08 8.34
C LYS A 227 52.29 1.48 8.12
N GLY A 228 52.04 0.98 6.92
CA GLY A 228 50.75 0.42 6.50
C GLY A 228 49.65 1.42 6.11
N SER A 229 49.82 2.72 6.39
CA SER A 229 48.82 3.74 6.02
C SER A 229 49.03 4.29 4.59
N PRO A 230 47.98 4.59 3.81
CA PRO A 230 46.55 4.43 4.11
C PRO A 230 46.09 2.96 4.15
N TYR A 231 45.34 2.60 5.19
CA TYR A 231 44.81 1.24 5.36
C TYR A 231 43.51 1.09 4.58
N SER A 232 43.41 0.08 3.70
CA SER A 232 42.17 -0.28 3.00
C SER A 232 41.31 -1.19 3.88
N VAL A 233 40.21 -0.64 4.40
CA VAL A 233 39.26 -1.32 5.30
C VAL A 233 38.00 -1.69 4.55
N LYS A 234 37.55 -2.94 4.65
CA LYS A 234 36.34 -3.41 3.96
C LYS A 234 35.15 -3.52 4.93
N ILE A 235 34.16 -2.67 4.71
CA ILE A 235 32.92 -2.60 5.49
C ILE A 235 31.83 -3.42 4.80
N THR A 236 31.17 -4.32 5.54
CA THR A 236 30.16 -5.25 5.01
C THR A 236 28.77 -5.06 5.66
N GLY A 237 27.84 -5.96 5.34
CA GLY A 237 26.44 -5.91 5.76
C GLY A 237 25.54 -5.25 4.72
N GLU A 238 24.24 -5.54 4.76
CA GLU A 238 23.25 -4.72 4.08
C GLU A 238 23.21 -3.33 4.72
N GLY A 239 22.95 -2.27 3.93
CA GLY A 239 22.84 -0.88 4.41
C GLY A 239 21.58 -0.58 5.23
N ARG A 240 21.12 -1.52 6.06
CA ARG A 240 19.99 -1.41 6.97
C ARG A 240 20.54 -1.38 8.39
N LYS A 241 20.16 -0.37 9.18
CA LYS A 241 20.44 -0.35 10.63
C LYS A 241 19.88 -1.64 11.24
N ARG A 242 20.71 -2.48 11.88
CA ARG A 242 20.25 -3.57 12.75
C ARG A 242 19.36 -2.93 13.82
N SER A 243 18.06 -3.20 13.79
CA SER A 243 17.11 -2.64 14.74
C SER A 243 17.33 -3.27 16.11
N GLN A 244 17.93 -2.51 17.03
CA GLN A 244 17.97 -2.88 18.45
C GLN A 244 16.53 -3.13 18.92
N ILE A 245 16.27 -4.33 19.44
CA ILE A 245 14.94 -4.76 19.88
C ILE A 245 14.53 -3.85 21.04
N SER A 246 13.48 -3.07 20.81
CA SER A 246 13.15 -1.89 21.63
C SER A 246 11.64 -1.69 21.69
N VAL A 247 11.18 -1.21 22.85
CA VAL A 247 9.74 -1.11 23.14
C VAL A 247 8.97 -0.28 22.11
N GLY A 248 7.83 -0.81 21.69
CA GLY A 248 6.92 -0.21 20.71
C GLY A 248 7.32 -0.35 19.24
N ASN A 249 8.49 -0.90 18.91
CA ASN A 249 8.92 -1.13 17.53
C ASN A 249 8.61 -2.57 17.08
N GLN A 250 7.96 -2.77 15.93
CA GLN A 250 7.86 -4.12 15.35
C GLN A 250 9.27 -4.66 15.05
N SER A 251 9.58 -5.79 15.66
CA SER A 251 10.87 -6.47 15.62
C SER A 251 10.71 -7.83 14.94
N GLU A 252 11.79 -8.39 14.41
CA GLU A 252 11.82 -9.73 13.79
C GLU A 252 13.15 -10.39 14.18
N VAL A 253 13.09 -11.58 14.78
CA VAL A 253 14.28 -12.38 15.15
C VAL A 253 14.29 -13.70 14.38
N SER A 254 15.48 -14.19 14.03
CA SER A 254 15.65 -15.50 13.42
C SER A 254 15.61 -16.59 14.50
N PHE A 255 14.87 -17.67 14.28
CA PHE A 255 14.76 -18.78 15.23
C PHE A 255 16.09 -19.56 15.32
N PRO A 256 16.66 -19.80 16.52
CA PRO A 256 17.98 -20.43 16.69
C PRO A 256 18.00 -21.97 16.46
N GLY A 257 17.04 -22.52 15.70
CA GLY A 257 16.92 -23.94 15.40
C GLY A 257 16.56 -24.21 13.93
N LYS A 258 17.00 -25.35 13.40
CA LYS A 258 16.66 -25.75 12.03
C LYS A 258 15.25 -26.36 11.97
N VAL A 259 14.35 -25.74 11.21
CA VAL A 259 12.97 -26.17 10.99
C VAL A 259 12.80 -26.60 9.53
N LYS A 260 12.08 -27.71 9.27
CA LYS A 260 11.81 -28.16 7.90
C LYS A 260 10.62 -27.38 7.31
N GLU A 261 10.69 -27.10 6.02
CA GLU A 261 9.71 -26.27 5.29
C GLU A 261 8.27 -26.82 5.36
N THR A 262 8.10 -28.14 5.40
CA THR A 262 6.79 -28.80 5.58
C THR A 262 6.19 -28.63 6.99
N GLU A 263 7.00 -28.27 7.98
CA GLU A 263 6.57 -28.20 9.39
C GLU A 263 6.14 -26.78 9.81
N ILE A 264 6.57 -25.74 9.09
CA ILE A 264 6.32 -24.32 9.44
C ILE A 264 4.82 -24.04 9.66
N LYS A 265 3.94 -24.60 8.82
CA LYS A 265 2.48 -24.44 8.92
C LYS A 265 1.85 -25.14 10.15
N SER A 266 2.61 -25.92 10.91
CA SER A 266 2.17 -26.66 12.11
C SER A 266 2.78 -26.13 13.41
N LEU A 267 3.57 -25.06 13.33
CA LEU A 267 4.16 -24.37 14.48
C LEU A 267 3.27 -23.20 14.91
N ASN A 268 3.23 -22.94 16.21
CA ASN A 268 2.85 -21.63 16.74
C ASN A 268 4.04 -21.02 17.49
N ALA A 269 4.00 -19.71 17.68
CA ALA A 269 5.00 -18.98 18.46
C ALA A 269 4.35 -17.93 19.34
N SER A 270 4.95 -17.70 20.50
CA SER A 270 4.55 -16.69 21.48
C SER A 270 5.78 -16.08 22.15
N ILE A 271 5.61 -14.90 22.73
CA ILE A 271 6.61 -14.16 23.51
C ILE A 271 6.00 -13.80 24.86
N GLU A 272 6.65 -14.25 25.93
CA GLU A 272 6.31 -13.91 27.31
C GLU A 272 7.17 -12.73 27.77
N ALA A 273 6.53 -11.65 28.21
CA ALA A 273 7.19 -10.47 28.75
C ALA A 273 7.67 -10.67 30.21
N PRO A 274 8.56 -9.82 30.75
CA PRO A 274 8.98 -9.88 32.16
C PRO A 274 7.84 -9.86 33.18
N SER A 275 6.68 -9.29 32.85
CA SER A 275 5.45 -9.34 33.65
C SER A 275 4.71 -10.69 33.66
N GLY A 276 5.09 -11.63 32.79
CA GLY A 276 4.34 -12.87 32.52
C GLY A 276 3.25 -12.74 31.44
N LEU A 277 3.19 -11.60 30.73
CA LEU A 277 2.24 -11.40 29.61
C LEU A 277 2.69 -12.17 28.36
N GLU A 278 2.00 -13.25 27.98
CA GLU A 278 2.24 -14.02 26.75
C GLU A 278 1.46 -13.44 25.55
N GLU A 279 2.16 -12.90 24.55
CA GLU A 279 1.58 -12.45 23.27
C GLU A 279 1.93 -13.42 22.11
N PRO A 280 1.05 -13.63 21.11
CA PRO A 280 1.35 -14.48 19.95
C PRO A 280 2.31 -13.78 18.97
N CYS A 281 3.34 -14.49 18.51
CA CYS A 281 4.26 -14.01 17.49
C CYS A 281 3.84 -14.47 16.07
N PHE A 282 4.19 -13.67 15.07
CA PHE A 282 4.03 -14.04 13.67
C PHE A 282 5.22 -14.87 13.18
N LEU A 283 4.95 -16.08 12.69
CA LEU A 283 5.94 -16.92 12.01
C LEU A 283 6.00 -16.60 10.52
N LYS A 284 7.20 -16.42 9.99
CA LYS A 284 7.45 -16.04 8.59
C LYS A 284 8.72 -16.73 8.07
N LYS A 285 8.80 -17.02 6.77
CA LYS A 285 10.06 -17.45 6.15
C LYS A 285 10.90 -16.20 5.87
N LEU A 286 12.08 -16.11 6.47
CA LEU A 286 13.02 -15.01 6.23
C LEU A 286 13.75 -15.19 4.88
N PRO A 287 14.33 -14.12 4.29
CA PRO A 287 15.09 -14.21 3.05
C PRO A 287 16.35 -15.08 3.14
N ASP A 288 16.87 -15.30 4.35
CA ASP A 288 17.99 -16.21 4.65
C ASP A 288 17.62 -17.70 4.55
N GLY A 289 16.32 -18.03 4.52
CA GLY A 289 15.78 -19.38 4.55
C GLY A 289 15.41 -19.91 5.95
N HIS A 290 15.69 -19.16 7.02
CA HIS A 290 15.32 -19.49 8.39
C HIS A 290 13.87 -19.09 8.74
N LEU A 291 13.43 -19.52 9.92
CA LEU A 291 12.13 -19.17 10.49
C LEU A 291 12.25 -17.84 11.24
N GLY A 292 11.69 -16.77 10.68
CA GLY A 292 11.52 -15.49 11.35
C GLY A 292 10.36 -15.50 12.32
N ILE A 293 10.56 -14.82 13.44
CA ILE A 293 9.58 -14.63 14.51
C ILE A 293 9.42 -13.13 14.72
N SER A 294 8.28 -12.56 14.32
CA SER A 294 7.98 -11.13 14.45
C SER A 294 6.98 -10.84 15.57
N PHE A 295 7.27 -9.79 16.34
CA PHE A 295 6.56 -9.35 17.53
C PHE A 295 6.84 -7.84 17.77
N THR A 296 6.05 -7.19 18.61
CA THR A 296 6.27 -5.79 19.02
C THR A 296 6.37 -5.78 20.54
N PRO A 297 7.58 -5.74 21.13
CA PRO A 297 7.71 -5.86 22.58
C PRO A 297 7.19 -4.58 23.26
N ARG A 298 6.56 -4.74 24.42
CA ARG A 298 5.92 -3.65 25.18
C ARG A 298 6.67 -3.27 26.45
N GLU A 299 7.48 -4.18 26.97
CA GLU A 299 8.21 -4.05 28.23
C GLU A 299 9.72 -4.05 28.00
N VAL A 300 10.46 -3.62 29.01
CA VAL A 300 11.93 -3.60 29.01
C VAL A 300 12.44 -4.83 29.77
N GLY A 301 13.45 -5.50 29.24
CA GLY A 301 14.11 -6.64 29.86
C GLY A 301 13.98 -7.95 29.08
N ILE A 302 14.24 -9.06 29.77
CA ILE A 302 14.37 -10.38 29.16
C ILE A 302 12.99 -10.99 28.88
N HIS A 303 12.65 -11.16 27.61
CA HIS A 303 11.43 -11.85 27.17
C HIS A 303 11.76 -13.30 26.80
N LEU A 304 10.79 -14.21 26.96
CA LEU A 304 10.92 -15.63 26.66
C LEU A 304 10.09 -15.99 25.41
N VAL A 305 10.77 -16.30 24.30
CA VAL A 305 10.13 -16.69 23.04
C VAL A 305 9.95 -18.20 22.99
N SER A 306 8.70 -18.63 22.89
CA SER A 306 8.26 -20.02 22.86
C SER A 306 7.75 -20.39 21.47
N VAL A 307 8.44 -21.31 20.78
CA VAL A 307 7.92 -21.98 19.56
C VAL A 307 7.46 -23.39 19.91
N LYS A 308 6.21 -23.75 19.63
CA LYS A 308 5.62 -25.05 19.97
C LYS A 308 4.99 -25.71 18.73
N LYS A 309 5.01 -27.04 18.68
CA LYS A 309 4.36 -27.91 17.66
C LYS A 309 3.37 -28.82 18.38
N MET A 310 2.08 -28.75 18.02
CA MET A 310 1.01 -29.49 18.71
C MET A 310 1.07 -29.33 20.25
N GLY A 311 1.34 -28.10 20.73
CA GLY A 311 1.49 -27.76 22.15
C GLY A 311 2.87 -28.00 22.79
N ASN A 312 3.72 -28.84 22.19
CA ASN A 312 5.03 -29.19 22.74
C ASN A 312 6.15 -28.29 22.18
N HIS A 313 7.12 -27.88 23.00
CA HIS A 313 8.26 -27.09 22.52
C HIS A 313 9.12 -27.88 21.52
N ILE A 314 9.62 -27.20 20.48
CA ILE A 314 10.57 -27.76 19.51
C ILE A 314 12.02 -27.58 19.99
N PRO A 315 13.03 -28.29 19.42
CA PRO A 315 14.44 -28.05 19.74
C PRO A 315 14.83 -26.58 19.52
N SER A 316 15.65 -26.02 20.41
CA SER A 316 15.94 -24.57 20.53
C SER A 316 14.76 -23.67 20.95
N SER A 317 13.71 -24.25 21.55
CA SER A 317 12.60 -23.51 22.20
C SER A 317 12.38 -24.02 23.64
N PRO A 318 12.02 -23.14 24.60
CA PRO A 318 11.96 -21.69 24.47
C PRO A 318 13.37 -21.06 24.50
N PHE A 319 13.51 -19.84 23.99
CA PHE A 319 14.76 -19.08 24.02
C PHE A 319 14.53 -17.65 24.50
N LYS A 320 15.59 -17.00 25.02
CA LYS A 320 15.51 -15.66 25.60
C LYS A 320 15.94 -14.59 24.59
N ILE A 321 15.28 -13.43 24.64
CA ILE A 321 15.71 -12.20 23.96
C ILE A 321 15.71 -11.05 24.97
N GLU A 322 16.52 -10.02 24.72
CA GLU A 322 16.60 -8.83 25.56
C GLU A 322 16.03 -7.62 24.84
N VAL A 323 15.13 -6.88 25.51
CA VAL A 323 14.48 -5.68 24.98
C VAL A 323 14.98 -4.46 25.74
N ALA A 324 15.57 -3.51 25.03
CA ALA A 324 16.14 -2.31 25.61
C ALA A 324 15.08 -1.23 25.94
N ALA A 325 15.36 -0.42 26.97
CA ALA A 325 14.61 0.79 27.26
C ALA A 325 14.75 1.80 26.11
N LYS A 326 13.64 2.48 25.80
CA LYS A 326 13.58 3.54 24.79
C LYS A 326 13.09 4.81 25.47
N GLU A 327 13.92 5.85 25.51
CA GLU A 327 13.45 7.18 25.88
C GLU A 327 12.47 7.67 24.81
N VAL A 328 11.19 7.78 25.19
CA VAL A 328 10.11 8.07 24.23
C VAL A 328 10.26 9.48 23.65
N GLY A 329 10.48 9.56 22.34
CA GLY A 329 10.53 10.82 21.62
C GLY A 329 9.24 11.63 21.77
N ASN A 330 9.35 12.89 22.20
CA ASN A 330 8.24 13.80 22.45
C ASN A 330 8.13 14.83 21.31
N SER A 331 7.09 14.70 20.47
CA SER A 331 6.88 15.58 19.32
C SER A 331 6.70 17.06 19.68
N THR A 332 6.23 17.39 20.89
CA THR A 332 5.96 18.79 21.29
C THR A 332 7.23 19.62 21.51
N LYS A 333 8.38 18.96 21.61
CA LYS A 333 9.69 19.60 21.74
C LYS A 333 10.41 19.82 20.39
N VAL A 334 9.89 19.26 19.30
CA VAL A 334 10.45 19.49 17.95
C VAL A 334 10.11 20.91 17.51
N LYS A 335 11.11 21.66 17.05
CA LYS A 335 10.96 23.07 16.61
C LYS A 335 11.21 23.18 15.12
N LEU A 336 10.60 24.20 14.49
CA LEU A 336 10.73 24.47 13.06
C LEU A 336 11.22 25.89 12.79
N SER A 337 12.10 26.04 11.81
CA SER A 337 12.65 27.32 11.37
C SER A 337 12.82 27.38 9.85
N GLY A 338 13.03 28.57 9.31
CA GLY A 338 12.89 28.85 7.87
C GLY A 338 11.45 29.12 7.45
N ASP A 339 11.23 29.26 6.15
CA ASP A 339 9.93 29.65 5.57
C ASP A 339 9.31 28.60 4.63
N GLY A 340 10.05 27.57 4.21
CA GLY A 340 9.55 26.53 3.32
C GLY A 340 8.38 25.71 3.87
N PHE A 341 8.08 25.76 5.18
CA PHE A 341 6.85 25.15 5.74
C PHE A 341 5.65 26.11 5.79
N LYS A 342 5.83 27.37 5.37
CA LYS A 342 4.84 28.46 5.40
C LYS A 342 4.50 28.99 4.02
N GLN A 343 5.48 29.06 3.12
CA GLN A 343 5.35 29.55 1.76
C GLN A 343 6.46 28.95 0.87
N GLY A 344 6.21 28.85 -0.44
CA GLY A 344 7.23 28.36 -1.37
C GLY A 344 7.11 28.89 -2.80
N ILE A 345 8.12 28.55 -3.61
CA ILE A 345 8.25 28.93 -5.01
C ILE A 345 8.45 27.67 -5.87
N THR A 346 7.72 27.54 -6.97
CA THR A 346 7.88 26.44 -7.93
C THR A 346 9.25 26.46 -8.61
N GLN A 347 9.71 25.29 -9.04
CA GLN A 347 11.01 25.11 -9.73
C GLN A 347 12.26 25.49 -8.90
N GLN A 348 12.09 25.93 -7.66
CA GLN A 348 13.15 26.23 -6.70
C GLN A 348 13.13 25.21 -5.55
N GLU A 349 14.26 25.02 -4.90
CA GLU A 349 14.34 24.25 -3.65
C GLU A 349 13.83 25.13 -2.50
N ASN A 350 12.78 24.69 -1.81
CA ASN A 350 12.19 25.39 -0.69
C ASN A 350 12.67 24.73 0.61
N PHE A 351 13.28 25.52 1.49
CA PHE A 351 13.98 24.99 2.66
C PHE A 351 13.29 25.33 3.98
N PHE A 352 13.26 24.35 4.88
CA PHE A 352 13.00 24.54 6.30
C PHE A 352 13.83 23.58 7.15
N THR A 353 14.11 23.96 8.40
CA THR A 353 14.94 23.19 9.32
C THR A 353 14.12 22.68 10.49
N ILE A 354 14.35 21.43 10.86
CA ILE A 354 13.69 20.71 11.95
C ILE A 354 14.73 20.52 13.07
N ASP A 355 14.47 21.05 14.26
CA ASP A 355 15.33 20.87 15.44
C ASP A 355 14.73 19.78 16.34
N THR A 356 15.47 18.69 16.49
CA THR A 356 15.06 17.51 17.28
C THR A 356 15.86 17.33 18.58
N ARG A 357 16.81 18.22 18.89
CA ARG A 357 17.76 18.06 20.01
C ARG A 357 17.11 17.79 21.36
N ASP A 358 16.07 18.57 21.70
CA ASP A 358 15.36 18.44 22.97
C ASP A 358 14.36 17.26 22.99
N ALA A 359 14.08 16.66 21.83
CA ALA A 359 12.89 15.82 21.61
C ALA A 359 13.05 14.35 22.01
N GLY A 360 14.26 13.84 22.25
CA GLY A 360 14.51 12.43 22.57
C GLY A 360 14.49 11.52 21.33
N TYR A 361 14.27 10.22 21.49
CA TYR A 361 14.42 9.25 20.40
C TYR A 361 13.07 8.90 19.72
N GLY A 362 12.87 9.44 18.53
CA GLY A 362 11.66 9.25 17.72
C GLY A 362 11.95 9.10 16.23
N GLY A 363 11.10 8.34 15.52
CA GLY A 363 11.12 8.31 14.06
C GLY A 363 10.51 9.60 13.50
N LEU A 364 11.24 10.29 12.62
CA LEU A 364 10.74 11.46 11.90
C LEU A 364 10.05 11.00 10.61
N SER A 365 8.80 11.41 10.41
CA SER A 365 8.01 11.09 9.22
C SER A 365 7.46 12.37 8.58
N LEU A 366 7.73 12.54 7.30
CA LEU A 366 7.42 13.73 6.51
C LEU A 366 6.70 13.31 5.21
N SER A 367 5.51 13.83 4.96
CA SER A 367 4.89 13.84 3.63
C SER A 367 4.55 15.26 3.20
N ILE A 368 4.61 15.49 1.89
CA ILE A 368 4.23 16.75 1.25
C ILE A 368 3.25 16.41 0.13
N GLU A 369 1.99 16.80 0.32
CA GLU A 369 0.86 16.44 -0.54
C GLU A 369 0.27 17.70 -1.18
N GLY A 370 0.07 17.73 -2.50
CA GLY A 370 -0.39 18.94 -3.18
C GLY A 370 -0.52 18.81 -4.70
N PRO A 371 -0.60 19.95 -5.43
CA PRO A 371 -0.82 20.02 -6.88
C PRO A 371 0.12 19.19 -7.76
N SER A 372 1.33 18.90 -7.28
CA SER A 372 2.29 17.96 -7.86
C SER A 372 2.95 17.09 -6.79
N LYS A 373 3.66 16.04 -7.22
CA LYS A 373 4.69 15.40 -6.38
C LYS A 373 5.88 16.35 -6.29
N ALA A 374 6.26 16.74 -5.08
CA ALA A 374 7.50 17.44 -4.83
C ALA A 374 8.61 16.43 -4.45
N ASP A 375 9.78 16.55 -5.06
CA ASP A 375 10.95 15.78 -4.62
C ASP A 375 11.38 16.30 -3.25
N ILE A 376 11.47 15.41 -2.25
CA ILE A 376 11.87 15.73 -0.88
C ILE A 376 13.33 15.31 -0.66
N LYS A 377 14.15 16.24 -0.20
CA LYS A 377 15.56 16.03 0.15
C LYS A 377 15.74 16.30 1.64
N CYS A 378 16.14 15.28 2.38
CA CYS A 378 16.54 15.42 3.77
C CYS A 378 18.06 15.48 3.85
N LYS A 379 18.60 16.51 4.51
CA LYS A 379 20.01 16.63 4.90
C LYS A 379 20.09 16.71 6.41
N ASP A 380 20.73 15.73 7.04
CA ASP A 380 21.17 15.86 8.43
C ASP A 380 22.28 16.92 8.53
N ASN A 381 22.21 17.80 9.53
CA ASN A 381 23.22 18.84 9.74
C ASN A 381 24.33 18.43 10.72
N GLU A 382 24.29 17.21 11.25
CA GLU A 382 25.26 16.65 12.23
C GLU A 382 25.24 17.41 13.59
N ASP A 383 24.26 18.30 13.84
CA ASP A 383 24.09 19.10 15.07
C ASP A 383 22.79 18.80 15.84
N GLY A 384 22.08 17.75 15.46
CA GLY A 384 20.74 17.40 15.96
C GLY A 384 19.57 18.13 15.28
N THR A 385 19.86 18.89 14.21
CA THR A 385 18.85 19.47 13.31
C THR A 385 18.93 18.86 11.91
N LEU A 386 17.79 18.82 11.21
CA LEU A 386 17.69 18.32 9.83
C LEU A 386 17.16 19.42 8.91
N THR A 387 17.88 19.70 7.83
CA THR A 387 17.43 20.58 6.76
C THR A 387 16.60 19.79 5.76
N ILE A 388 15.33 20.15 5.60
CA ILE A 388 14.46 19.67 4.53
C ILE A 388 14.52 20.68 3.37
N GLY A 389 14.90 20.20 2.18
CA GLY A 389 14.61 20.87 0.92
C GLY A 389 13.47 20.13 0.22
N TYR A 390 12.56 20.85 -0.44
CA TYR A 390 11.63 20.23 -1.38
C TYR A 390 11.42 21.10 -2.62
N LYS A 391 11.29 20.44 -3.78
CA LYS A 391 11.10 21.11 -5.07
C LYS A 391 9.69 20.87 -5.62
N PRO A 392 8.70 21.75 -5.31
CA PRO A 392 7.37 21.67 -5.90
C PRO A 392 7.42 22.07 -7.38
N THR A 393 6.70 21.34 -8.22
CA THR A 393 6.69 21.56 -9.68
C THR A 393 5.44 22.28 -10.20
N GLU A 394 4.44 22.48 -9.35
CA GLU A 394 3.15 23.12 -9.65
C GLU A 394 2.76 24.15 -8.56
N PRO A 395 2.15 25.29 -8.89
CA PRO A 395 1.69 26.26 -7.90
C PRO A 395 0.37 25.83 -7.22
N GLY A 396 0.12 26.33 -6.01
CA GLY A 396 -1.06 26.04 -5.20
C GLY A 396 -0.74 25.67 -3.76
N TYR A 397 -1.71 25.19 -3.00
CA TYR A 397 -1.53 24.83 -1.58
C TYR A 397 -0.99 23.41 -1.43
N TYR A 398 0.11 23.26 -0.70
CA TYR A 398 0.68 21.97 -0.29
C TYR A 398 0.44 21.75 1.21
N ILE A 399 0.08 20.52 1.58
CA ILE A 399 -0.09 20.07 2.95
C ILE A 399 1.20 19.34 3.36
N ILE A 400 1.87 19.86 4.38
CA ILE A 400 3.11 19.30 4.92
C ILE A 400 2.77 18.59 6.23
N ASN A 401 2.66 17.27 6.17
CA ASN A 401 2.54 16.42 7.34
C ASN A 401 3.93 16.16 7.91
N LEU A 402 4.15 16.52 9.17
CA LEU A 402 5.40 16.26 9.88
C LEU A 402 5.09 15.67 11.25
N LYS A 403 5.62 14.47 11.47
CA LYS A 403 5.45 13.68 12.68
C LYS A 403 6.80 13.28 13.26
N PHE A 404 6.82 13.12 14.58
CA PHE A 404 7.96 12.64 15.33
C PHE A 404 7.48 11.63 16.37
N ALA A 405 8.04 10.41 16.37
CA ALA A 405 7.48 9.26 17.09
C ALA A 405 5.97 9.09 16.82
N ASP A 406 5.62 9.09 15.52
CA ASP A 406 4.25 8.94 14.95
C ASP A 406 3.21 10.00 15.33
N ASN A 407 3.54 10.91 16.25
CA ASN A 407 2.72 12.04 16.68
C ASN A 407 3.06 13.30 15.86
N HIS A 408 2.06 14.12 15.50
CA HIS A 408 2.32 15.39 14.81
C HIS A 408 3.18 16.33 15.68
N VAL A 409 4.08 17.08 15.04
CA VAL A 409 4.82 18.18 15.69
C VAL A 409 3.92 19.44 15.78
N PRO A 410 4.18 20.38 16.71
CA PRO A 410 3.35 21.56 16.91
C PRO A 410 3.07 22.34 15.61
N GLY A 411 1.78 22.51 15.30
CA GLY A 411 1.31 23.19 14.08
C GLY A 411 1.17 22.32 12.83
N SER A 412 1.61 21.06 12.85
CA SER A 412 1.39 20.12 11.75
C SER A 412 -0.03 19.55 11.78
N PRO A 413 -0.72 19.33 10.64
CA PRO A 413 -0.29 19.60 9.25
C PRO A 413 -0.22 21.09 8.89
N PHE A 414 0.85 21.48 8.19
CA PHE A 414 1.04 22.86 7.73
C PHE A 414 0.48 23.06 6.32
N THR A 415 -0.28 24.13 6.10
CA THR A 415 -0.75 24.53 4.76
C THR A 415 0.20 25.56 4.17
N CYS A 416 1.02 25.14 3.21
CA CYS A 416 2.03 25.96 2.55
C CYS A 416 1.56 26.41 1.14
N PRO A 417 1.14 27.66 0.94
CA PRO A 417 0.98 28.24 -0.41
C PRO A 417 2.31 28.27 -1.19
N VAL A 418 2.34 27.63 -2.37
CA VAL A 418 3.44 27.66 -3.33
C VAL A 418 3.04 28.49 -4.56
N THR A 419 3.96 29.31 -5.05
CA THR A 419 3.74 30.30 -6.12
C THR A 419 4.76 30.17 -7.25
N GLY A 420 4.46 30.70 -8.44
CA GLY A 420 5.37 30.66 -9.61
C GLY A 420 4.83 29.83 -10.78
N GLU A 421 5.71 29.54 -11.75
CA GLU A 421 5.39 28.84 -13.00
C GLU A 421 5.62 27.31 -12.89
N GLY A 422 4.75 26.51 -13.50
CA GLY A 422 4.81 25.04 -13.43
C GLY A 422 5.76 24.42 -14.46
N SER A 423 6.26 23.20 -14.21
CA SER A 423 7.09 22.49 -15.20
C SER A 423 6.25 21.72 -16.20
N ASN A 424 6.50 21.97 -17.49
CA ASN A 424 6.02 21.17 -18.62
C ASN A 424 4.51 20.89 -18.62
N ARG A 425 3.72 21.92 -18.30
CA ARG A 425 2.42 22.08 -18.94
C ARG A 425 2.44 23.32 -19.82
N VAL A 426 2.12 23.16 -21.10
CA VAL A 426 2.03 24.32 -21.99
C VAL A 426 0.68 24.98 -21.78
N ARG A 427 0.69 26.15 -21.13
CA ARG A 427 -0.52 26.89 -20.79
C ARG A 427 -0.84 27.93 -21.86
N GLU A 428 -1.80 27.62 -22.72
CA GLU A 428 -2.38 28.62 -23.62
C GLU A 428 -3.51 29.36 -22.91
N ARG A 429 -3.51 30.70 -22.96
CA ARG A 429 -4.56 31.56 -22.40
C ARG A 429 -5.08 32.53 -23.47
N ILE A 430 -6.39 32.54 -23.65
CA ILE A 430 -7.10 33.62 -24.34
C ILE A 430 -7.83 34.50 -23.32
N GLN A 431 -7.94 35.79 -23.62
CA GLN A 431 -8.62 36.77 -22.77
C GLN A 431 -9.40 37.75 -23.66
N ARG A 432 -10.68 37.94 -23.37
CA ARG A 432 -11.60 38.78 -24.15
C ARG A 432 -12.46 39.63 -23.21
N GLN A 433 -12.42 40.94 -23.41
CA GLN A 433 -13.31 41.89 -22.74
C GLN A 433 -14.71 41.79 -23.35
N ARG A 434 -15.76 41.77 -22.53
CA ARG A 434 -17.17 41.70 -22.96
C ARG A 434 -17.95 42.93 -22.47
N GLU A 435 -18.71 43.49 -23.39
CA GLU A 435 -19.79 44.43 -23.08
C GLU A 435 -20.98 43.67 -22.47
N ALA A 436 -21.85 44.37 -21.73
CA ALA A 436 -23.07 43.75 -21.19
C ALA A 436 -24.08 43.51 -22.32
N VAL A 437 -24.70 42.32 -22.33
CA VAL A 437 -25.84 42.03 -23.22
C VAL A 437 -26.99 43.00 -22.90
N PRO A 438 -27.67 43.59 -23.90
CA PRO A 438 -28.82 44.47 -23.67
C PRO A 438 -29.85 43.82 -22.73
N GLN A 439 -30.31 44.58 -21.73
CA GLN A 439 -31.30 44.09 -20.76
C GLN A 439 -32.59 43.72 -21.47
N THR A 440 -33.20 42.61 -21.04
CA THR A 440 -34.36 42.03 -21.70
C THR A 440 -35.62 42.39 -20.93
N GLU A 441 -36.57 43.05 -21.61
CA GLU A 441 -37.83 43.51 -21.02
C GLU A 441 -38.90 42.41 -21.08
N VAL A 442 -39.87 42.46 -20.15
CA VAL A 442 -41.03 41.55 -20.13
C VAL A 442 -41.80 41.66 -21.44
N GLY A 443 -42.19 40.52 -22.02
CA GLY A 443 -42.82 40.47 -23.34
C GLY A 443 -41.87 40.49 -24.54
N SER A 444 -40.56 40.67 -24.34
CA SER A 444 -39.56 40.56 -25.43
C SER A 444 -39.41 39.11 -25.91
N GLN A 445 -39.31 38.87 -27.23
CA GLN A 445 -38.97 37.55 -27.73
C GLN A 445 -37.53 37.17 -27.34
N CYS A 446 -37.39 36.17 -26.48
CA CYS A 446 -36.14 35.69 -25.95
C CYS A 446 -35.62 34.50 -26.75
N ARG A 447 -34.30 34.41 -26.90
CA ARG A 447 -33.59 33.28 -27.51
C ARG A 447 -32.40 32.87 -26.66
N LEU A 448 -32.25 31.58 -26.43
CA LEU A 448 -31.08 30.93 -25.84
C LEU A 448 -30.47 29.98 -26.87
N THR A 449 -29.15 30.04 -27.12
CA THR A 449 -28.47 29.17 -28.09
C THR A 449 -27.44 28.22 -27.45
N PHE A 450 -27.35 27.01 -28.00
CA PHE A 450 -26.37 25.98 -27.61
C PHE A 450 -26.07 25.04 -28.77
N LYS A 451 -24.89 24.40 -28.76
CA LYS A 451 -24.46 23.47 -29.81
C LYS A 451 -24.45 22.03 -29.27
N LEU A 452 -25.14 21.12 -29.95
CA LEU A 452 -25.24 19.68 -29.70
C LEU A 452 -25.12 18.92 -31.04
N PRO A 453 -23.90 18.68 -31.55
CA PRO A 453 -23.72 17.95 -32.81
C PRO A 453 -24.14 16.48 -32.65
N GLY A 454 -24.81 15.93 -33.67
CA GLY A 454 -25.22 14.51 -33.72
C GLY A 454 -26.54 14.16 -33.02
N ILE A 455 -27.27 15.15 -32.50
CA ILE A 455 -28.64 15.01 -31.96
C ILE A 455 -29.60 15.71 -32.93
N SER A 456 -30.88 15.27 -33.02
CA SER A 456 -31.93 15.93 -33.81
C SER A 456 -32.82 16.83 -32.95
N ALA A 457 -33.41 17.88 -33.57
CA ALA A 457 -34.39 18.77 -32.95
C ALA A 457 -35.58 18.02 -32.32
N PHE A 458 -36.02 16.92 -32.96
CA PHE A 458 -37.18 16.14 -32.53
C PHE A 458 -36.96 15.32 -31.26
N ASP A 459 -35.70 15.05 -30.89
CA ASP A 459 -35.36 14.30 -29.67
C ASP A 459 -35.26 15.20 -28.43
N LEU A 460 -35.40 16.52 -28.62
CA LEU A 460 -35.23 17.53 -27.59
C LEU A 460 -36.57 18.14 -27.17
N SER A 461 -36.75 18.30 -25.86
CA SER A 461 -37.88 19.06 -25.29
C SER A 461 -37.37 20.27 -24.51
N ALA A 462 -38.15 21.36 -24.53
CA ALA A 462 -37.82 22.61 -23.85
C ALA A 462 -39.02 23.18 -23.09
N SER A 463 -38.80 23.61 -21.85
CA SER A 463 -39.75 24.36 -21.03
C SER A 463 -39.06 25.52 -20.30
N VAL A 464 -39.85 26.51 -19.89
CA VAL A 464 -39.38 27.70 -19.18
C VAL A 464 -40.24 27.93 -17.95
N THR A 465 -39.64 27.78 -16.78
CA THR A 465 -40.29 28.07 -15.50
C THR A 465 -40.02 29.50 -15.07
N SER A 466 -41.08 30.26 -14.78
CA SER A 466 -41.02 31.65 -14.33
C SER A 466 -40.55 31.76 -12.87
N PRO A 467 -40.14 32.95 -12.40
CA PRO A 467 -39.82 33.21 -11.00
C PRO A 467 -40.95 32.85 -10.03
N GLY A 468 -42.21 33.01 -10.45
CA GLY A 468 -43.40 32.57 -9.70
C GLY A 468 -43.65 31.05 -9.70
N GLY A 469 -42.82 30.25 -10.36
CA GLY A 469 -42.93 28.79 -10.44
C GLY A 469 -43.83 28.26 -11.56
N THR A 470 -44.37 29.13 -12.43
CA THR A 470 -45.22 28.71 -13.56
C THR A 470 -44.36 28.20 -14.71
N SER A 471 -44.56 26.96 -15.17
CA SER A 471 -43.79 26.40 -16.29
C SER A 471 -44.59 26.39 -17.60
N ASP A 472 -44.10 27.15 -18.59
CA ASP A 472 -44.60 27.15 -19.96
C ASP A 472 -43.74 26.23 -20.85
N ALA A 473 -44.30 25.66 -21.91
CA ALA A 473 -43.52 25.02 -22.97
C ALA A 473 -42.78 26.08 -23.82
N ALA A 474 -41.60 25.75 -24.34
CA ALA A 474 -40.81 26.64 -25.18
C ALA A 474 -40.47 25.99 -26.53
N GLU A 475 -40.36 26.82 -27.57
CA GLU A 475 -40.12 26.36 -28.94
C GLU A 475 -38.62 26.11 -29.15
N ILE A 476 -38.24 24.88 -29.44
CA ILE A 476 -36.87 24.50 -29.79
C ILE A 476 -36.74 24.18 -31.28
N GLY A 477 -35.67 24.66 -31.91
CA GLY A 477 -35.36 24.36 -33.31
C GLY A 477 -33.87 24.47 -33.62
N GLU A 478 -33.44 23.80 -34.68
CA GLU A 478 -32.09 23.90 -35.25
C GLU A 478 -31.99 25.15 -36.16
N ILE A 479 -30.86 25.86 -36.13
CA ILE A 479 -30.60 27.06 -36.94
C ILE A 479 -29.43 26.83 -37.92
N GLU A 480 -28.35 26.23 -37.43
CA GLU A 480 -27.18 25.77 -38.20
C GLU A 480 -26.89 24.32 -37.77
N GLU A 481 -26.07 23.56 -38.50
CA GLU A 481 -25.78 22.15 -38.22
C GLU A 481 -25.33 21.91 -36.75
N GLY A 482 -26.16 21.21 -35.99
CA GLY A 482 -25.98 20.95 -34.56
C GLY A 482 -26.10 22.19 -33.65
N LEU A 483 -26.55 23.34 -34.15
CA LEU A 483 -26.76 24.59 -33.40
C LEU A 483 -28.26 24.80 -33.14
N TYR A 484 -28.65 24.68 -31.89
CA TYR A 484 -30.01 24.77 -31.40
C TYR A 484 -30.32 26.13 -30.78
N ALA A 485 -31.57 26.55 -30.91
CA ALA A 485 -32.14 27.69 -30.24
C ALA A 485 -33.47 27.35 -29.56
N VAL A 486 -33.62 27.79 -28.32
CA VAL A 486 -34.90 27.80 -27.60
C VAL A 486 -35.44 29.23 -27.63
N ASN A 487 -36.65 29.41 -28.17
CA ASN A 487 -37.38 30.66 -28.22
C ASN A 487 -38.52 30.67 -27.18
N PHE A 488 -38.68 31.77 -26.47
CA PHE A 488 -39.77 31.95 -25.50
C PHE A 488 -40.08 33.44 -25.26
N VAL A 489 -41.17 33.74 -24.54
CA VAL A 489 -41.54 35.11 -24.16
C VAL A 489 -41.80 35.15 -22.64
N PRO A 490 -40.96 35.83 -21.85
CA PRO A 490 -41.13 35.91 -20.41
C PRO A 490 -42.26 36.87 -20.02
N LYS A 491 -43.07 36.45 -19.06
CA LYS A 491 -44.27 37.15 -18.57
C LYS A 491 -44.03 37.91 -17.25
N GLU A 492 -42.91 37.65 -16.59
CA GLU A 492 -42.56 38.16 -15.25
C GLU A 492 -41.16 38.79 -15.24
N LEU A 493 -40.82 39.54 -14.18
CA LEU A 493 -39.46 40.02 -13.91
C LEU A 493 -38.73 39.03 -12.99
N GLY A 494 -37.48 38.68 -13.31
CA GLY A 494 -36.64 37.80 -12.50
C GLY A 494 -35.97 36.66 -13.28
N VAL A 495 -35.39 35.71 -12.53
CA VAL A 495 -34.67 34.55 -13.07
C VAL A 495 -35.67 33.50 -13.54
N HIS A 496 -35.73 33.26 -14.85
CA HIS A 496 -36.46 32.14 -15.44
C HIS A 496 -35.53 30.93 -15.56
N THR A 497 -36.09 29.73 -15.44
CA THR A 497 -35.35 28.46 -15.49
C THR A 497 -35.73 27.72 -16.79
N VAL A 498 -34.85 27.78 -17.77
CA VAL A 498 -35.01 27.14 -19.10
C VAL A 498 -34.51 25.69 -19.02
N SER A 499 -35.43 24.75 -18.93
CA SER A 499 -35.12 23.32 -18.91
C SER A 499 -35.11 22.77 -20.32
N VAL A 500 -33.96 22.31 -20.81
CA VAL A 500 -33.84 21.53 -22.05
C VAL A 500 -33.45 20.09 -21.71
N LYS A 501 -34.15 19.12 -22.30
CA LYS A 501 -33.94 17.68 -22.09
C LYS A 501 -33.74 16.96 -23.43
N TYR A 502 -32.93 15.91 -23.40
CA TYR A 502 -32.82 14.86 -24.42
C TYR A 502 -33.24 13.54 -23.76
N GLN A 503 -34.22 12.83 -24.32
CA GLN A 503 -34.74 11.57 -23.76
C GLN A 503 -35.05 11.67 -22.24
N GLU A 504 -35.84 12.68 -21.86
CA GLU A 504 -36.17 13.07 -20.46
C GLU A 504 -35.01 13.50 -19.54
N MET A 505 -33.74 13.32 -19.93
CA MET A 505 -32.56 13.73 -19.16
C MET A 505 -32.11 15.14 -19.55
N HIS A 506 -31.66 15.95 -18.58
CA HIS A 506 -31.14 17.29 -18.87
C HIS A 506 -29.84 17.24 -19.68
N ILE A 507 -29.73 18.09 -20.72
CA ILE A 507 -28.49 18.26 -21.49
C ILE A 507 -27.41 18.98 -20.65
N PRO A 508 -26.10 18.86 -20.95
CA PRO A 508 -25.04 19.56 -20.20
C PRO A 508 -25.26 21.08 -20.15
N GLY A 509 -25.34 21.62 -18.92
CA GLY A 509 -25.66 23.04 -18.64
C GLY A 509 -27.15 23.34 -18.41
N SER A 510 -28.05 22.40 -18.72
CA SER A 510 -29.48 22.48 -18.39
C SER A 510 -29.73 22.00 -16.94
N PRO A 511 -30.66 22.61 -16.19
CA PRO A 511 -31.50 23.75 -16.57
C PRO A 511 -30.74 25.08 -16.53
N PHE A 512 -30.90 25.90 -17.57
CA PHE A 512 -30.24 27.18 -17.71
C PHE A 512 -30.99 28.30 -16.98
N GLN A 513 -30.28 29.25 -16.36
CA GLN A 513 -30.88 30.47 -15.81
C GLN A 513 -30.93 31.59 -16.86
N PHE A 514 -32.05 32.31 -16.91
CA PHE A 514 -32.29 33.43 -17.82
C PHE A 514 -33.02 34.56 -17.10
N THR A 515 -32.25 35.56 -16.64
CA THR A 515 -32.77 36.75 -15.96
C THR A 515 -33.42 37.75 -16.91
N VAL A 516 -34.60 38.24 -16.51
CA VAL A 516 -35.41 39.24 -17.22
C VAL A 516 -35.57 40.47 -16.32
N GLY A 517 -35.31 41.67 -16.85
CA GLY A 517 -35.18 42.91 -16.08
C GLY A 517 -33.76 43.24 -15.60
N PRO A 518 -33.60 44.30 -14.78
CA PRO A 518 -32.30 44.84 -14.39
C PRO A 518 -31.60 43.98 -13.33
N LEU A 519 -30.36 43.57 -13.62
CA LEU A 519 -29.53 42.79 -12.70
C LEU A 519 -29.00 43.65 -11.53
N LYS A 520 -29.14 43.13 -10.29
CA LYS A 520 -28.58 43.72 -9.07
C LYS A 520 -27.33 42.99 -8.54
N ASP A 521 -27.06 41.79 -9.06
CA ASP A 521 -25.95 40.91 -8.70
C ASP A 521 -25.34 40.36 -10.00
N GLY A 522 -24.04 40.04 -9.99
CA GLY A 522 -23.29 39.63 -11.17
C GLY A 522 -21.83 39.29 -10.85
N GLY A 523 -21.14 38.68 -11.80
CA GLY A 523 -19.76 38.21 -11.65
C GLY A 523 -19.61 36.71 -11.97
N ALA A 524 -18.44 36.15 -11.59
CA ALA A 524 -18.04 34.81 -12.02
C ALA A 524 -18.98 33.68 -11.56
N HIS A 525 -19.68 33.84 -10.43
CA HIS A 525 -20.65 32.86 -9.93
C HIS A 525 -21.93 32.76 -10.78
N ARG A 526 -22.14 33.68 -11.72
CA ARG A 526 -23.24 33.67 -12.70
C ARG A 526 -22.83 33.15 -14.08
N VAL A 527 -21.55 32.81 -14.28
CA VAL A 527 -21.08 32.20 -15.52
C VAL A 527 -21.28 30.70 -15.44
N HIS A 528 -21.98 30.15 -16.44
CA HIS A 528 -22.19 28.73 -16.60
C HIS A 528 -21.38 28.23 -17.81
N CYS A 529 -20.94 26.97 -17.80
CA CYS A 529 -20.26 26.36 -18.95
C CYS A 529 -20.48 24.85 -18.99
N GLY A 530 -20.44 24.26 -20.18
CA GLY A 530 -20.81 22.87 -20.39
C GLY A 530 -20.60 22.39 -21.82
N GLY A 531 -20.32 21.09 -21.97
CA GLY A 531 -20.04 20.42 -23.24
C GLY A 531 -18.96 19.35 -23.09
N PRO A 532 -18.85 18.40 -24.04
CA PRO A 532 -18.01 17.21 -23.91
C PRO A 532 -16.53 17.54 -23.68
N GLY A 533 -16.03 18.65 -24.23
CA GLY A 533 -14.65 19.11 -24.04
C GLY A 533 -14.29 19.56 -22.61
N LEU A 534 -15.25 19.62 -21.68
CA LEU A 534 -15.01 19.79 -20.24
C LEU A 534 -15.05 18.46 -19.45
N GLU A 535 -15.30 17.34 -20.13
CA GLU A 535 -15.41 15.99 -19.54
C GLU A 535 -14.28 15.06 -20.06
N ARG A 536 -14.10 15.02 -21.39
CA ARG A 536 -13.18 14.12 -22.11
C ARG A 536 -12.68 14.79 -23.40
N GLY A 537 -11.61 14.25 -23.98
CA GLY A 537 -11.17 14.67 -25.31
C GLY A 537 -10.37 13.61 -26.06
N GLU A 538 -10.08 13.89 -27.33
CA GLU A 538 -9.20 13.06 -28.18
C GLU A 538 -8.05 13.90 -28.75
N GLN A 539 -6.86 13.32 -28.76
CA GLN A 539 -5.65 13.90 -29.33
C GLN A 539 -5.86 14.28 -30.80
N ASN A 540 -5.37 15.46 -31.20
CA ASN A 540 -5.52 16.03 -32.53
C ASN A 540 -6.97 16.26 -33.01
N MET A 541 -8.00 16.10 -32.17
CA MET A 541 -9.40 16.41 -32.48
C MET A 541 -9.89 17.72 -31.83
N PRO A 542 -10.97 18.35 -32.35
CA PRO A 542 -11.56 19.54 -31.73
C PRO A 542 -12.44 19.16 -30.53
N ASN A 543 -12.05 19.61 -29.34
CA ASN A 543 -12.76 19.33 -28.09
C ASN A 543 -13.61 20.57 -27.72
N GLU A 544 -14.93 20.48 -27.89
CA GLU A 544 -15.84 21.62 -27.83
C GLU A 544 -16.61 21.76 -26.50
N PHE A 545 -16.83 23.02 -26.08
CA PHE A 545 -17.76 23.38 -25.02
C PHE A 545 -18.38 24.77 -25.24
N ASN A 546 -19.44 25.08 -24.49
CA ASN A 546 -20.11 26.37 -24.50
C ASN A 546 -19.90 27.09 -23.16
N VAL A 547 -19.91 28.43 -23.17
CA VAL A 547 -19.83 29.30 -21.99
C VAL A 547 -20.91 30.36 -22.07
N TRP A 548 -21.76 30.48 -21.05
CA TRP A 548 -22.83 31.46 -20.96
C TRP A 548 -22.51 32.47 -19.86
N THR A 549 -22.31 33.75 -20.23
CA THR A 549 -22.01 34.84 -19.27
C THR A 549 -23.09 35.93 -19.24
N ARG A 550 -24.29 35.69 -19.80
CA ARG A 550 -25.38 36.67 -19.91
C ARG A 550 -25.72 37.32 -18.55
N GLU A 551 -25.70 36.52 -17.49
CA GLU A 551 -26.02 36.95 -16.12
C GLU A 551 -24.81 37.47 -15.33
N ALA A 552 -23.60 37.41 -15.89
CA ALA A 552 -22.38 37.84 -15.22
C ALA A 552 -22.11 39.36 -15.33
N GLY A 553 -22.85 40.06 -16.19
CA GLY A 553 -22.66 41.49 -16.49
C GLY A 553 -21.50 41.76 -17.46
N ALA A 554 -21.06 43.02 -17.52
CA ALA A 554 -19.85 43.40 -18.25
C ALA A 554 -18.60 42.91 -17.53
N GLY A 555 -17.58 42.47 -18.27
CA GLY A 555 -16.37 41.93 -17.68
C GLY A 555 -15.50 41.16 -18.66
N THR A 556 -14.38 40.65 -18.16
CA THR A 556 -13.36 40.00 -18.98
C THR A 556 -13.39 38.48 -18.75
N LEU A 557 -13.74 37.75 -19.80
CA LEU A 557 -13.67 36.28 -19.83
C LEU A 557 -12.24 35.87 -20.21
N ALA A 558 -11.64 35.00 -19.43
CA ALA A 558 -10.35 34.39 -19.71
C ALA A 558 -10.46 32.86 -19.64
N ILE A 559 -9.93 32.20 -20.66
CA ILE A 559 -9.91 30.74 -20.78
C ILE A 559 -8.46 30.33 -20.92
N SER A 560 -8.02 29.34 -20.14
CA SER A 560 -6.70 28.72 -20.31
C SER A 560 -6.77 27.21 -20.26
N VAL A 561 -6.21 26.55 -21.26
CA VAL A 561 -6.02 25.10 -21.32
C VAL A 561 -4.56 24.80 -21.00
N GLU A 562 -4.33 23.84 -20.11
CA GLU A 562 -3.05 23.60 -19.45
C GLU A 562 -2.82 22.08 -19.32
N GLY A 563 -1.81 21.53 -19.99
CA GLY A 563 -1.52 20.09 -19.95
C GLY A 563 -0.28 19.72 -20.77
N PRO A 564 -0.07 18.43 -21.07
CA PRO A 564 1.13 17.92 -21.76
C PRO A 564 1.58 18.74 -22.97
N SER A 565 0.66 19.12 -23.86
CA SER A 565 0.97 19.87 -25.09
C SER A 565 0.23 21.20 -25.23
N LYS A 566 0.70 22.03 -26.16
CA LYS A 566 0.11 23.34 -26.50
C LYS A 566 -1.31 23.16 -27.07
N ALA A 567 -2.30 23.78 -26.43
CA ALA A 567 -3.67 23.75 -26.91
C ALA A 567 -3.96 24.86 -27.93
N ALA A 568 -4.24 24.51 -29.18
CA ALA A 568 -4.79 25.46 -30.14
C ALA A 568 -6.27 25.73 -29.78
N ILE A 569 -6.56 26.90 -29.21
CA ILE A 569 -7.90 27.32 -28.77
C ILE A 569 -8.56 28.22 -29.84
N ASP A 570 -9.72 27.82 -30.32
CA ASP A 570 -10.65 28.65 -31.10
C ASP A 570 -11.83 29.14 -30.23
N PHE A 571 -12.39 30.30 -30.57
CA PHE A 571 -13.39 31.02 -29.77
C PHE A 571 -14.34 31.83 -30.65
N LYS A 572 -15.62 31.45 -30.66
CA LYS A 572 -16.72 32.12 -31.39
C LYS A 572 -17.71 32.73 -30.38
N ASP A 573 -17.62 34.04 -30.16
CA ASP A 573 -18.65 34.78 -29.41
C ASP A 573 -19.92 34.94 -30.28
N ARG A 574 -21.09 34.58 -29.74
CA ARG A 574 -22.38 34.67 -30.46
C ARG A 574 -23.12 36.00 -30.23
N LYS A 575 -22.60 36.89 -29.37
CA LYS A 575 -23.17 38.19 -28.97
C LYS A 575 -24.53 38.14 -28.24
N ASP A 576 -25.11 36.96 -28.01
CA ASP A 576 -26.33 36.74 -27.22
C ASP A 576 -26.06 36.54 -25.71
N GLY A 577 -24.79 36.60 -25.31
CA GLY A 577 -24.28 36.26 -23.97
C GLY A 577 -23.59 34.89 -23.91
N SER A 578 -23.76 34.04 -24.93
CA SER A 578 -23.06 32.76 -25.08
C SER A 578 -21.79 32.89 -25.94
N CYS A 579 -20.86 31.95 -25.73
CA CYS A 579 -19.68 31.72 -26.55
C CYS A 579 -19.53 30.21 -26.78
N ASN A 580 -19.03 29.83 -27.95
CA ASN A 580 -18.52 28.50 -28.22
C ASN A 580 -17.00 28.50 -28.20
N VAL A 581 -16.42 27.43 -27.66
CA VAL A 581 -14.98 27.28 -27.46
C VAL A 581 -14.60 25.89 -27.96
N SER A 582 -13.53 25.80 -28.72
CA SER A 582 -12.96 24.53 -29.19
C SER A 582 -11.47 24.52 -28.91
N TYR A 583 -10.92 23.40 -28.45
CA TYR A 583 -9.46 23.28 -28.30
C TYR A 583 -8.93 21.96 -28.85
N ARG A 584 -7.77 22.02 -29.51
CA ARG A 584 -7.05 20.86 -30.06
C ARG A 584 -5.66 20.78 -29.43
N VAL A 585 -5.28 19.58 -28.98
CA VAL A 585 -4.00 19.29 -28.32
C VAL A 585 -3.27 18.17 -29.05
N SER A 586 -1.95 18.19 -29.08
CA SER A 586 -1.14 17.25 -29.87
C SER A 586 -0.67 16.00 -29.10
N GLU A 587 -0.86 15.95 -27.79
CA GLU A 587 -0.48 14.82 -26.92
C GLU A 587 -1.64 14.37 -26.00
N PRO A 588 -1.76 13.07 -25.68
CA PRO A 588 -2.74 12.56 -24.72
C PRO A 588 -2.33 12.81 -23.26
N GLY A 589 -3.29 12.74 -22.31
CA GLY A 589 -3.05 12.87 -20.86
C GLY A 589 -4.08 13.72 -20.12
N GLU A 590 -3.82 14.07 -18.85
CA GLU A 590 -4.65 15.01 -18.06
C GLU A 590 -4.39 16.46 -18.50
N TYR A 591 -5.45 17.14 -18.94
CA TYR A 591 -5.49 18.59 -19.17
C TYR A 591 -6.38 19.26 -18.13
N ARG A 592 -6.05 20.51 -17.79
CA ARG A 592 -6.84 21.37 -16.91
C ARG A 592 -7.36 22.58 -17.68
N ILE A 593 -8.65 22.87 -17.53
CA ILE A 593 -9.34 23.95 -18.24
C ILE A 593 -9.80 24.99 -17.22
N GLY A 594 -9.00 26.05 -17.10
CA GLY A 594 -9.33 27.22 -16.30
C GLY A 594 -10.24 28.17 -17.08
N ILE A 595 -11.41 28.46 -16.55
CA ILE A 595 -12.36 29.46 -17.06
C ILE A 595 -12.54 30.48 -15.93
N LYS A 596 -12.30 31.75 -16.25
CA LYS A 596 -12.30 32.86 -15.32
C LYS A 596 -13.09 34.04 -15.85
N PHE A 597 -13.79 34.74 -14.98
CA PHE A 597 -14.49 35.98 -15.30
C PHE A 597 -14.10 37.06 -14.28
N ASN A 598 -13.55 38.18 -14.76
CA ASN A 598 -12.89 39.19 -13.91
C ASN A 598 -11.86 38.54 -12.95
N ASP A 599 -10.99 37.70 -13.53
CA ASP A 599 -9.91 36.90 -12.93
C ASP A 599 -10.26 35.94 -11.76
N LYS A 600 -11.52 35.90 -11.32
CA LYS A 600 -12.09 34.84 -10.46
C LYS A 600 -12.49 33.62 -11.29
N HIS A 601 -12.33 32.41 -10.75
CA HIS A 601 -12.86 31.20 -11.39
C HIS A 601 -14.39 31.21 -11.41
N VAL A 602 -14.95 30.62 -12.46
CA VAL A 602 -16.37 30.28 -12.55
C VAL A 602 -16.64 28.96 -11.79
N PRO A 603 -17.89 28.60 -11.47
CA PRO A 603 -18.23 27.30 -10.87
C PRO A 603 -17.56 26.11 -11.59
N ASP A 604 -17.18 25.10 -10.82
CA ASP A 604 -16.52 23.85 -11.25
C ASP A 604 -15.16 24.00 -11.96
N SER A 605 -14.68 25.23 -12.17
CA SER A 605 -13.37 25.51 -12.77
C SER A 605 -12.25 25.55 -11.73
N PRO A 606 -11.06 24.94 -11.98
CA PRO A 606 -10.63 24.32 -13.22
C PRO A 606 -11.15 22.89 -13.43
N PHE A 607 -11.72 22.64 -14.61
CA PHE A 607 -12.16 21.31 -15.05
C PHE A 607 -10.93 20.44 -15.32
N LYS A 608 -10.99 19.15 -14.95
CA LYS A 608 -9.97 18.14 -15.30
C LYS A 608 -10.52 17.27 -16.42
N VAL A 609 -9.76 17.15 -17.50
CA VAL A 609 -10.16 16.44 -18.71
C VAL A 609 -9.08 15.45 -19.10
N TYR A 610 -9.44 14.18 -19.28
CA TYR A 610 -8.51 13.20 -19.85
C TYR A 610 -8.65 13.17 -21.38
N VAL A 611 -7.52 13.34 -22.07
CA VAL A 611 -7.44 13.29 -23.53
C VAL A 611 -6.83 11.95 -23.94
N THR A 612 -7.58 11.15 -24.69
CA THR A 612 -7.12 9.86 -25.21
C THR A 612 -6.19 10.03 -26.41
N PRO A 613 -5.28 9.07 -26.68
CA PRO A 613 -4.54 9.01 -27.94
C PRO A 613 -5.50 8.97 -29.14
N ALA A 614 -5.06 9.46 -30.29
CA ALA A 614 -5.86 9.47 -31.51
C ALA A 614 -6.14 8.02 -31.96
N MET A 615 -7.42 7.63 -32.02
CA MET A 615 -7.81 6.24 -32.30
C MET A 615 -7.69 5.86 -33.78
N GLY A 616 -7.48 6.83 -34.69
CA GLY A 616 -7.22 6.57 -36.11
C GLY A 616 -8.31 5.74 -36.77
N GLU A 617 -7.93 4.62 -37.39
CA GLU A 617 -8.86 3.68 -38.01
C GLU A 617 -9.51 2.70 -37.00
N ALA A 618 -8.92 2.52 -35.82
CA ALA A 618 -9.46 1.65 -34.77
C ALA A 618 -10.87 2.08 -34.30
N ARG A 619 -11.22 3.36 -34.47
CA ARG A 619 -12.55 3.90 -34.16
C ARG A 619 -13.69 3.38 -35.05
N LYS A 620 -13.37 2.81 -36.22
CA LYS A 620 -14.36 2.15 -37.10
C LYS A 620 -14.69 0.74 -36.61
N VAL A 621 -13.79 0.15 -35.82
CA VAL A 621 -13.87 -1.25 -35.43
C VAL A 621 -14.80 -1.38 -34.24
N GLU A 622 -15.91 -2.07 -34.44
CA GLU A 622 -17.00 -2.23 -33.47
C GLU A 622 -17.12 -3.69 -33.00
N VAL A 623 -17.81 -3.89 -31.89
CA VAL A 623 -18.08 -5.21 -31.31
C VAL A 623 -19.57 -5.54 -31.41
N GLY A 624 -19.91 -6.50 -32.25
CA GLY A 624 -21.27 -7.04 -32.39
C GLY A 624 -21.46 -8.29 -31.54
N GLN A 625 -22.70 -8.53 -31.07
CA GLN A 625 -23.08 -9.74 -30.34
C GLN A 625 -22.16 -10.05 -29.13
N PHE A 626 -21.79 -9.02 -28.36
CA PHE A 626 -20.99 -9.22 -27.13
C PHE A 626 -21.77 -10.06 -26.10
N PRO A 627 -21.12 -10.92 -25.30
CA PRO A 627 -21.85 -11.85 -24.42
C PRO A 627 -22.55 -11.11 -23.27
N ASP A 628 -23.71 -11.64 -22.84
CA ASP A 628 -24.42 -11.12 -21.69
C ASP A 628 -23.60 -11.23 -20.40
N GLN A 629 -23.70 -10.20 -19.56
CA GLN A 629 -23.17 -10.19 -18.21
C GLN A 629 -23.83 -11.32 -17.40
N GLY A 630 -23.04 -12.20 -16.78
CA GLY A 630 -23.54 -13.42 -16.14
C GLY A 630 -23.28 -14.71 -16.92
N SER A 631 -22.52 -14.63 -18.03
CA SER A 631 -22.03 -15.80 -18.78
C SER A 631 -21.29 -16.80 -17.88
N LEU A 632 -21.45 -18.11 -18.12
CA LEU A 632 -20.96 -19.16 -17.21
C LEU A 632 -19.49 -19.54 -17.47
N ALA A 633 -18.71 -19.72 -16.40
CA ALA A 633 -17.35 -20.27 -16.49
C ALA A 633 -17.35 -21.68 -17.11
N ASN A 634 -16.28 -22.00 -17.83
CA ASN A 634 -16.06 -23.21 -18.63
C ASN A 634 -17.07 -23.44 -19.77
N LYS A 635 -17.97 -22.48 -20.05
CA LYS A 635 -18.74 -22.41 -21.29
C LYS A 635 -17.99 -21.53 -22.29
N ALA A 636 -17.97 -21.90 -23.58
CA ALA A 636 -17.44 -21.03 -24.61
C ALA A 636 -18.31 -19.77 -24.75
N CYS A 637 -17.66 -18.60 -24.72
CA CYS A 637 -18.24 -17.30 -25.04
C CYS A 637 -17.80 -16.89 -26.45
N ASN A 638 -18.66 -16.19 -27.19
CA ASN A 638 -18.34 -15.71 -28.53
C ASN A 638 -18.94 -14.33 -28.80
N PHE A 639 -18.29 -13.56 -29.67
CA PHE A 639 -18.76 -12.27 -30.17
C PHE A 639 -18.15 -11.99 -31.56
N LEU A 640 -18.61 -10.91 -32.21
CA LEU A 640 -18.12 -10.48 -33.53
C LEU A 640 -17.32 -9.19 -33.41
N ILE A 641 -16.25 -9.06 -34.18
CA ILE A 641 -15.56 -7.80 -34.46
C ILE A 641 -15.89 -7.40 -35.89
N LEU A 642 -16.47 -6.21 -36.05
CA LEU A 642 -16.88 -5.60 -37.31
C LEU A 642 -15.86 -4.52 -37.68
N ARG A 643 -15.22 -4.61 -38.85
CA ARG A 643 -14.19 -3.64 -39.27
C ARG A 643 -14.76 -2.36 -39.87
N ASN A 644 -16.01 -2.37 -40.35
CA ASN A 644 -16.75 -1.25 -40.93
C ASN A 644 -15.90 -0.38 -41.89
N GLY A 645 -15.14 -1.02 -42.79
CA GLY A 645 -14.28 -0.29 -43.75
C GLY A 645 -12.99 0.29 -43.15
N ALA A 646 -12.47 -0.29 -42.07
CA ALA A 646 -11.06 -0.15 -41.68
C ALA A 646 -10.17 -0.98 -42.64
N PRO A 647 -8.98 -0.49 -43.05
CA PRO A 647 -8.21 -1.07 -44.14
C PRO A 647 -7.76 -2.51 -43.87
N TYR A 648 -8.13 -3.43 -44.77
CA TYR A 648 -7.96 -4.88 -44.68
C TYR A 648 -6.62 -5.39 -44.10
N HIS A 649 -5.51 -4.69 -44.39
CA HIS A 649 -4.17 -5.06 -43.94
C HIS A 649 -3.85 -4.80 -42.45
N GLY A 650 -4.67 -4.02 -41.74
CA GLY A 650 -4.47 -3.77 -40.30
C GLY A 650 -4.69 -5.04 -39.46
N HIS A 651 -3.94 -5.18 -38.37
CA HIS A 651 -3.90 -6.35 -37.51
C HIS A 651 -4.84 -6.20 -36.31
N ILE A 652 -5.75 -7.16 -36.12
CA ILE A 652 -6.63 -7.26 -34.94
C ILE A 652 -5.94 -8.16 -33.91
N ASP A 653 -5.73 -7.64 -32.71
CA ASP A 653 -5.28 -8.39 -31.51
C ASP A 653 -6.46 -8.47 -30.53
N CYS A 654 -6.67 -9.65 -29.93
CA CYS A 654 -7.73 -9.87 -28.96
C CYS A 654 -7.27 -10.82 -27.86
N LYS A 655 -7.24 -10.33 -26.62
CA LYS A 655 -6.85 -11.09 -25.42
C LYS A 655 -7.91 -11.02 -24.33
N VAL A 656 -8.02 -12.08 -23.53
CA VAL A 656 -8.78 -12.04 -22.28
C VAL A 656 -7.81 -12.08 -21.10
N VAL A 657 -7.94 -11.13 -20.18
CA VAL A 657 -7.30 -11.17 -18.87
C VAL A 657 -8.35 -11.62 -17.84
N SER A 658 -8.03 -12.69 -17.13
CA SER A 658 -8.87 -13.26 -16.07
C SER A 658 -8.74 -12.47 -14.74
N PRO A 659 -9.67 -12.65 -13.79
CA PRO A 659 -9.60 -12.04 -12.45
C PRO A 659 -8.27 -12.32 -11.71
N SER A 660 -7.66 -13.49 -11.90
CA SER A 660 -6.33 -13.80 -11.34
C SER A 660 -5.16 -13.03 -11.97
N GLY A 661 -5.42 -12.20 -12.99
CA GLY A 661 -4.41 -11.48 -13.76
C GLY A 661 -3.74 -12.31 -14.86
N LYS A 662 -4.14 -13.59 -15.03
CA LYS A 662 -3.62 -14.45 -16.10
C LYS A 662 -4.26 -14.08 -17.45
N GLU A 663 -3.42 -13.90 -18.47
CA GLU A 663 -3.86 -13.82 -19.86
C GLU A 663 -4.26 -15.22 -20.39
N ASP A 664 -5.31 -15.28 -21.20
CA ASP A 664 -5.70 -16.41 -22.06
C ASP A 664 -5.95 -15.87 -23.49
N ASP A 665 -5.46 -16.60 -24.49
CA ASP A 665 -5.60 -16.24 -25.90
C ASP A 665 -7.04 -16.47 -26.42
N CYS A 666 -7.49 -15.60 -27.31
CA CYS A 666 -8.75 -15.78 -28.04
C CYS A 666 -8.55 -16.59 -29.32
N PHE A 667 -9.46 -17.51 -29.60
CA PHE A 667 -9.59 -18.12 -30.93
C PHE A 667 -10.37 -17.15 -31.82
N MET A 668 -9.70 -16.56 -32.81
CA MET A 668 -10.32 -15.65 -33.78
C MET A 668 -10.39 -16.31 -35.15
N ASP A 669 -11.59 -16.72 -35.55
CA ASP A 669 -11.91 -17.24 -36.88
C ASP A 669 -12.44 -16.09 -37.75
N ARG A 670 -11.98 -15.96 -38.99
CA ARG A 670 -12.56 -14.98 -39.92
C ARG A 670 -13.84 -15.53 -40.54
N PHE A 671 -14.91 -14.74 -40.50
CA PHE A 671 -16.23 -15.12 -41.02
C PHE A 671 -16.52 -14.48 -42.38
N ASP A 672 -16.05 -13.24 -42.59
CA ASP A 672 -16.18 -12.48 -43.84
C ASP A 672 -14.97 -11.52 -43.99
N ASP A 673 -14.93 -10.69 -45.02
CA ASP A 673 -13.86 -9.71 -45.24
C ASP A 673 -13.82 -8.61 -44.16
N ASP A 674 -14.99 -8.09 -43.77
CA ASP A 674 -15.15 -7.11 -42.69
C ASP A 674 -15.47 -7.74 -41.30
N VAL A 675 -15.70 -9.06 -41.21
CA VAL A 675 -16.25 -9.70 -39.99
C VAL A 675 -15.35 -10.81 -39.43
N HIS A 676 -14.92 -10.66 -38.18
CA HIS A 676 -14.15 -11.66 -37.44
C HIS A 676 -14.97 -12.19 -36.27
N SER A 677 -15.01 -13.51 -36.10
CA SER A 677 -15.68 -14.20 -35.00
C SER A 677 -14.66 -14.56 -33.93
N VAL A 678 -14.86 -14.03 -32.72
CA VAL A 678 -13.97 -14.28 -31.58
C VAL A 678 -14.64 -15.27 -30.64
N ARG A 679 -13.91 -16.31 -30.23
CA ARG A 679 -14.33 -17.30 -29.24
C ARG A 679 -13.26 -17.47 -28.17
N PHE A 680 -13.67 -17.50 -26.91
CA PHE A 680 -12.81 -17.82 -25.77
C PHE A 680 -13.59 -18.65 -24.74
N MET A 681 -12.89 -19.25 -23.78
CA MET A 681 -13.50 -20.05 -22.72
C MET A 681 -12.99 -19.56 -21.35
N PRO A 682 -13.72 -18.65 -20.68
CA PRO A 682 -13.31 -18.15 -19.37
C PRO A 682 -13.38 -19.30 -18.35
N ARG A 683 -12.30 -19.51 -17.61
CA ARG A 683 -12.16 -20.63 -16.65
C ARG A 683 -12.51 -20.24 -15.22
N GLU A 684 -12.43 -18.95 -14.92
CA GLU A 684 -12.67 -18.36 -13.60
C GLU A 684 -14.05 -17.70 -13.52
N ASN A 685 -14.56 -17.45 -12.31
CA ASN A 685 -15.68 -16.55 -12.08
C ASN A 685 -15.14 -15.17 -11.66
N GLY A 686 -15.76 -14.09 -12.14
CA GLY A 686 -15.35 -12.71 -11.88
C GLY A 686 -15.30 -11.86 -13.15
N ILE A 687 -14.86 -10.61 -13.01
CA ILE A 687 -14.74 -9.65 -14.12
C ILE A 687 -13.51 -10.00 -14.97
N HIS A 688 -13.74 -10.46 -16.19
CA HIS A 688 -12.71 -10.63 -17.20
C HIS A 688 -12.57 -9.33 -18.00
N SER A 689 -11.32 -8.96 -18.31
CA SER A 689 -10.98 -7.78 -19.12
C SER A 689 -10.64 -8.24 -20.54
N ILE A 690 -11.46 -7.88 -21.52
CA ILE A 690 -11.30 -8.30 -22.92
C ILE A 690 -10.66 -7.14 -23.71
N HIS A 691 -9.36 -7.27 -23.96
CA HIS A 691 -8.54 -6.29 -24.65
C HIS A 691 -8.59 -6.55 -26.15
N ILE A 692 -9.41 -5.78 -26.87
CA ILE A 692 -9.45 -5.77 -28.34
C ILE A 692 -8.68 -4.56 -28.84
N LYS A 693 -7.77 -4.78 -29.79
CA LYS A 693 -6.93 -3.74 -30.40
C LYS A 693 -6.89 -3.88 -31.91
N TYR A 694 -6.63 -2.76 -32.57
CA TYR A 694 -6.39 -2.64 -34.00
C TYR A 694 -5.06 -1.91 -34.23
N ASP A 695 -4.12 -2.55 -34.91
CA ASP A 695 -2.73 -2.08 -35.09
C ASP A 695 -2.07 -1.65 -33.75
N GLY A 696 -2.40 -2.37 -32.66
CA GLY A 696 -1.92 -2.11 -31.30
C GLY A 696 -2.72 -1.07 -30.49
N ILE A 697 -3.63 -0.32 -31.13
CA ILE A 697 -4.46 0.72 -30.49
C ILE A 697 -5.78 0.10 -30.00
N HIS A 698 -6.21 0.43 -28.79
CA HIS A 698 -7.51 -0.02 -28.26
C HIS A 698 -8.69 0.57 -29.06
N ILE A 699 -9.64 -0.28 -29.47
CA ILE A 699 -10.88 0.14 -30.13
C ILE A 699 -11.86 0.79 -29.13
N PRO A 700 -12.88 1.55 -29.56
CA PRO A 700 -13.87 2.13 -28.65
C PRO A 700 -14.51 1.10 -27.72
N GLY A 701 -14.61 1.42 -26.42
CA GLY A 701 -15.11 0.50 -25.39
C GLY A 701 -14.09 -0.53 -24.87
N SER A 702 -12.93 -0.66 -25.50
CA SER A 702 -11.88 -1.59 -25.10
C SER A 702 -10.98 -0.99 -23.99
N PRO A 703 -10.59 -1.74 -22.95
CA PRO A 703 -10.94 -3.14 -22.71
C PRO A 703 -12.36 -3.33 -22.16
N PHE A 704 -13.09 -4.27 -22.76
CA PHE A 704 -14.47 -4.57 -22.40
C PHE A 704 -14.51 -5.42 -21.13
N ARG A 705 -15.31 -5.02 -20.14
CA ARG A 705 -15.49 -5.79 -18.89
C ARG A 705 -16.65 -6.78 -19.05
N LEU A 706 -16.35 -8.08 -18.98
CA LEU A 706 -17.35 -9.14 -18.98
C LEU A 706 -17.33 -9.89 -17.66
N ARG A 707 -18.45 -9.87 -16.94
CA ARG A 707 -18.64 -10.62 -15.71
C ARG A 707 -19.03 -12.07 -16.02
N ILE A 708 -18.19 -12.98 -15.54
CA ILE A 708 -18.39 -14.43 -15.63
C ILE A 708 -18.84 -14.97 -14.27
N GLY A 709 -19.85 -15.86 -14.27
CA GLY A 709 -20.54 -16.33 -13.07
C GLY A 709 -21.85 -15.59 -12.81
N LYS A 710 -22.78 -16.25 -12.10
CA LYS A 710 -24.13 -15.73 -11.83
C LYS A 710 -24.14 -14.51 -10.89
N ASP A 711 -25.25 -13.77 -10.90
CA ASP A 711 -25.48 -12.58 -10.07
C ASP A 711 -26.02 -12.89 -8.65
N ASP A 712 -25.93 -14.14 -8.21
CA ASP A 712 -26.44 -14.61 -6.91
C ASP A 712 -25.46 -14.26 -5.77
N ALA A 713 -25.22 -12.97 -5.54
CA ALA A 713 -24.39 -12.45 -4.45
C ALA A 713 -25.27 -11.90 -3.31
N ASP A 714 -25.93 -12.81 -2.58
CA ASP A 714 -26.93 -12.50 -1.54
C ASP A 714 -26.30 -11.95 -0.24
N PRO A 715 -26.54 -10.68 0.15
CA PRO A 715 -26.05 -10.13 1.42
C PRO A 715 -26.72 -10.74 2.66
N ALA A 716 -27.87 -11.42 2.51
CA ALA A 716 -28.52 -12.16 3.60
C ALA A 716 -27.90 -13.56 3.83
N ALA A 717 -27.16 -14.10 2.84
CA ALA A 717 -26.33 -15.28 3.01
C ALA A 717 -24.99 -14.98 3.72
N VAL A 718 -24.59 -13.71 3.86
CA VAL A 718 -23.41 -13.30 4.62
C VAL A 718 -23.74 -13.18 6.10
N GLY A 719 -23.22 -14.11 6.90
CA GLY A 719 -23.32 -14.07 8.36
C GLY A 719 -22.10 -13.38 9.00
N ALA A 720 -22.25 -12.79 10.18
CA ALA A 720 -21.12 -12.40 11.02
C ALA A 720 -21.35 -12.86 12.47
N SER A 721 -20.33 -13.46 13.08
CA SER A 721 -20.42 -14.02 14.44
C SER A 721 -19.08 -14.00 15.18
N GLY A 722 -19.13 -13.92 16.50
CA GLY A 722 -17.95 -13.92 17.37
C GLY A 722 -18.02 -12.85 18.46
N LYS A 723 -17.24 -13.03 19.52
CA LYS A 723 -17.31 -12.22 20.75
C LYS A 723 -17.08 -10.73 20.49
N GLY A 724 -16.29 -10.39 19.48
CA GLY A 724 -16.05 -9.02 19.03
C GLY A 724 -17.27 -8.29 18.45
N LEU A 725 -18.43 -8.93 18.31
CA LEU A 725 -19.70 -8.31 17.93
C LEU A 725 -20.69 -8.14 19.10
N GLU A 726 -20.34 -8.64 20.30
CA GLU A 726 -21.21 -8.64 21.49
C GLU A 726 -20.74 -7.61 22.53
N ALA A 727 -19.48 -7.74 22.97
CA ALA A 727 -18.87 -6.89 23.99
C ALA A 727 -17.36 -6.78 23.77
N ALA A 728 -16.74 -5.72 24.29
CA ALA A 728 -15.29 -5.53 24.20
C ALA A 728 -14.70 -5.01 25.51
N VAL A 729 -13.38 -5.16 25.65
CA VAL A 729 -12.59 -4.61 26.76
C VAL A 729 -11.41 -3.84 26.16
N SER A 730 -11.17 -2.65 26.70
CA SER A 730 -10.10 -1.75 26.26
C SER A 730 -8.74 -2.43 26.39
N GLY A 731 -7.94 -2.41 25.33
CA GLY A 731 -6.66 -3.08 25.23
C GLY A 731 -6.71 -4.56 24.87
N GLN A 732 -7.86 -5.24 24.99
CA GLN A 732 -7.99 -6.64 24.61
C GLN A 732 -8.24 -6.79 23.10
N LYS A 733 -7.63 -7.81 22.49
CA LYS A 733 -7.86 -8.11 21.07
C LYS A 733 -9.15 -8.90 20.93
N MET A 734 -10.12 -8.29 20.25
CA MET A 734 -11.42 -8.86 19.92
C MET A 734 -11.42 -9.44 18.51
N ASP A 735 -12.23 -10.45 18.26
CA ASP A 735 -12.36 -11.09 16.94
C ASP A 735 -13.78 -11.52 16.61
N PHE A 736 -14.06 -11.56 15.30
CA PHE A 736 -15.28 -12.12 14.72
C PHE A 736 -15.00 -12.65 13.31
N ILE A 737 -15.81 -13.61 12.86
CA ILE A 737 -15.74 -14.21 11.54
C ILE A 737 -16.96 -13.74 10.75
N ILE A 738 -16.71 -13.33 9.51
CA ILE A 738 -17.71 -13.05 8.49
C ILE A 738 -17.74 -14.27 7.58
N ASP A 739 -18.81 -15.05 7.67
CA ASP A 739 -19.05 -16.22 6.82
C ASP A 739 -19.55 -15.71 5.47
N THR A 740 -18.77 -15.98 4.42
CA THR A 740 -19.11 -15.61 3.03
C THR A 740 -19.29 -16.85 2.15
N CYS A 741 -19.45 -18.03 2.75
CA CYS A 741 -19.70 -19.25 1.99
C CYS A 741 -21.11 -19.23 1.40
N ASN A 742 -21.22 -19.59 0.11
CA ASN A 742 -22.45 -19.54 -0.69
C ASN A 742 -23.01 -18.13 -0.97
N ALA A 743 -22.41 -17.05 -0.45
CA ALA A 743 -22.86 -15.67 -0.67
C ALA A 743 -22.39 -15.05 -2.02
N GLY A 744 -22.00 -15.88 -2.99
CA GLY A 744 -21.45 -15.45 -4.27
C GLY A 744 -20.03 -14.87 -4.17
N SER A 745 -19.69 -13.97 -5.10
CA SER A 745 -18.47 -13.15 -5.06
C SER A 745 -18.84 -11.67 -5.10
N GLY A 746 -18.05 -10.83 -4.44
CA GLY A 746 -18.41 -9.43 -4.22
C GLY A 746 -17.41 -8.67 -3.35
N THR A 747 -17.73 -7.41 -3.04
CA THR A 747 -16.89 -6.54 -2.19
C THR A 747 -17.38 -6.54 -0.76
N LEU A 748 -16.55 -7.00 0.17
CA LEU A 748 -16.79 -6.95 1.61
C LEU A 748 -16.16 -5.67 2.19
N ALA A 749 -16.94 -4.86 2.90
CA ALA A 749 -16.47 -3.66 3.58
C ALA A 749 -16.85 -3.72 5.06
N VAL A 750 -15.92 -3.34 5.94
CA VAL A 750 -16.09 -3.33 7.39
C VAL A 750 -15.60 -1.99 7.91
N THR A 751 -16.49 -1.26 8.60
CA THR A 751 -16.17 -0.01 9.31
C THR A 751 -16.45 -0.18 10.79
N ILE A 752 -15.57 0.34 11.64
CA ILE A 752 -15.72 0.41 13.09
C ILE A 752 -15.62 1.87 13.51
N ASP A 753 -16.74 2.43 13.97
CA ASP A 753 -16.86 3.82 14.42
C ASP A 753 -16.96 3.86 15.95
N GLY A 754 -16.21 4.74 16.64
CA GLY A 754 -16.24 4.79 18.10
C GLY A 754 -15.47 5.94 18.77
N PRO A 755 -15.22 5.86 20.10
CA PRO A 755 -14.55 6.91 20.89
C PRO A 755 -13.03 7.04 20.66
N SER A 756 -12.45 6.09 19.92
CA SER A 756 -11.08 6.10 19.42
C SER A 756 -11.02 5.26 18.15
N LYS A 757 -10.02 5.49 17.29
CA LYS A 757 -9.65 4.49 16.27
C LYS A 757 -9.33 3.16 16.94
N VAL A 758 -9.61 2.09 16.21
CA VAL A 758 -9.20 0.73 16.53
C VAL A 758 -8.13 0.28 15.56
N ALA A 759 -7.09 -0.38 16.06
CA ALA A 759 -6.24 -1.19 15.19
C ALA A 759 -7.09 -2.38 14.71
N MET A 760 -7.22 -2.58 13.41
CA MET A 760 -8.03 -3.64 12.81
C MET A 760 -7.23 -4.37 11.74
N ASP A 761 -7.31 -5.70 11.75
CA ASP A 761 -6.78 -6.57 10.71
C ASP A 761 -7.89 -7.50 10.20
N CYS A 762 -7.87 -7.82 8.90
CA CYS A 762 -8.78 -8.77 8.28
C CYS A 762 -7.94 -9.85 7.61
N THR A 763 -8.28 -11.11 7.86
CA THR A 763 -7.52 -12.28 7.39
C THR A 763 -8.47 -13.28 6.75
N GLU A 764 -8.04 -13.85 5.63
CA GLU A 764 -8.83 -14.87 4.95
C GLU A 764 -8.81 -16.19 5.74
N VAL A 765 -9.98 -16.83 5.89
CA VAL A 765 -10.15 -18.12 6.58
C VAL A 765 -11.03 -19.06 5.74
N GLU A 766 -11.09 -20.35 6.10
CA GLU A 766 -11.83 -21.38 5.36
C GLU A 766 -13.33 -21.02 5.18
N GLU A 767 -13.95 -20.44 6.22
CA GLU A 767 -15.36 -20.06 6.25
C GLU A 767 -15.65 -18.68 5.61
N GLY A 768 -14.63 -17.89 5.25
CA GLY A 768 -14.82 -16.51 4.81
C GLY A 768 -13.66 -15.60 5.22
N TYR A 769 -13.94 -14.62 6.07
CA TYR A 769 -12.99 -13.59 6.49
C TYR A 769 -13.06 -13.33 8.00
N LYS A 770 -11.92 -13.50 8.69
CA LYS A 770 -11.78 -13.25 10.12
C LYS A 770 -11.25 -11.83 10.35
N VAL A 771 -12.09 -10.98 10.93
CA VAL A 771 -11.75 -9.63 11.36
C VAL A 771 -11.31 -9.68 12.82
N ARG A 772 -10.25 -8.95 13.14
CA ARG A 772 -9.73 -8.82 14.51
C ARG A 772 -9.43 -7.35 14.78
N TYR A 773 -9.84 -6.83 15.92
CA TYR A 773 -9.63 -5.43 16.27
C TYR A 773 -9.34 -5.24 17.76
N THR A 774 -8.69 -4.12 18.11
CA THR A 774 -8.40 -3.75 19.50
C THR A 774 -8.91 -2.33 19.77
N PRO A 775 -9.97 -2.15 20.58
CA PRO A 775 -10.39 -0.85 21.07
C PRO A 775 -9.48 -0.40 22.22
N LEU A 776 -9.21 0.91 22.33
CA LEU A 776 -8.27 1.48 23.31
C LEU A 776 -8.96 2.35 24.37
N THR A 777 -10.27 2.53 24.27
CA THR A 777 -11.05 3.48 25.07
C THR A 777 -12.42 2.88 25.40
N PRO A 778 -12.94 3.03 26.63
CA PRO A 778 -14.28 2.56 26.99
C PRO A 778 -15.39 3.47 26.43
N GLY A 779 -16.45 2.84 25.91
CA GLY A 779 -17.61 3.47 25.28
C GLY A 779 -18.27 2.58 24.23
N ASP A 780 -19.25 3.12 23.52
CA ASP A 780 -20.00 2.39 22.49
C ASP A 780 -19.29 2.47 21.12
N TYR A 781 -18.99 1.32 20.52
CA TYR A 781 -18.50 1.18 19.14
C TYR A 781 -19.61 0.63 18.24
N TYR A 782 -19.58 1.00 16.96
CA TYR A 782 -20.54 0.57 15.94
C TYR A 782 -19.79 -0.08 14.78
N ILE A 783 -20.07 -1.37 14.54
CA ILE A 783 -19.40 -2.20 13.54
C ILE A 783 -20.34 -2.39 12.36
N ALA A 784 -20.16 -1.59 11.30
CA ALA A 784 -20.91 -1.66 10.06
C ALA A 784 -20.23 -2.61 9.07
N ILE A 785 -20.81 -3.79 8.89
CA ILE A 785 -20.39 -4.78 7.88
C ILE A 785 -21.30 -4.67 6.66
N LYS A 786 -20.73 -4.60 5.46
CA LYS A 786 -21.43 -4.47 4.18
C LYS A 786 -20.89 -5.43 3.14
N TYR A 787 -21.76 -5.98 2.30
CA TYR A 787 -21.42 -6.80 1.15
C TYR A 787 -22.06 -6.21 -0.12
N ASN A 788 -21.25 -6.01 -1.17
CA ASN A 788 -21.67 -5.28 -2.38
C ASN A 788 -22.38 -3.94 -2.06
N GLY A 789 -21.86 -3.19 -1.09
CA GLY A 789 -22.41 -1.91 -0.62
C GLY A 789 -23.62 -2.00 0.33
N HIS A 790 -24.29 -3.14 0.41
CA HIS A 790 -25.50 -3.37 1.22
C HIS A 790 -25.13 -3.87 2.62
N HIS A 791 -25.88 -3.49 3.66
CA HIS A 791 -25.67 -4.03 5.02
C HIS A 791 -26.06 -5.51 5.07
N ILE A 792 -25.25 -6.33 5.75
CA ILE A 792 -25.59 -7.72 6.06
C ILE A 792 -26.60 -7.80 7.21
N ALA A 793 -27.13 -8.99 7.51
CA ALA A 793 -28.00 -9.20 8.67
C ALA A 793 -27.37 -8.70 9.99
N ALA A 794 -28.18 -8.06 10.83
CA ALA A 794 -27.80 -7.41 12.10
C ALA A 794 -26.71 -6.31 12.05
N SER A 795 -26.24 -5.91 10.86
CA SER A 795 -25.35 -4.75 10.67
C SER A 795 -26.13 -3.42 10.69
N PRO A 796 -25.66 -2.36 11.38
CA PRO A 796 -24.44 -2.28 12.17
C PRO A 796 -24.59 -2.84 13.60
N TYR A 797 -23.58 -3.59 14.03
CA TYR A 797 -23.52 -4.18 15.38
C TYR A 797 -23.07 -3.14 16.40
N LYS A 798 -23.82 -2.95 17.48
CA LYS A 798 -23.41 -2.07 18.59
C LYS A 798 -22.66 -2.86 19.65
N VAL A 799 -21.36 -2.60 19.78
CA VAL A 799 -20.46 -3.28 20.73
C VAL A 799 -20.09 -2.35 21.86
N LYS A 800 -20.35 -2.77 23.11
CA LYS A 800 -19.99 -1.97 24.29
C LYS A 800 -18.58 -2.31 24.77
N CYS A 801 -17.68 -1.33 24.70
CA CYS A 801 -16.32 -1.43 25.21
C CYS A 801 -16.25 -0.99 26.69
N THR A 802 -15.57 -1.77 27.52
CA THR A 802 -15.40 -1.54 28.97
C THR A 802 -13.91 -1.51 29.35
N GLY A 803 -13.57 -1.37 30.63
CA GLY A 803 -12.18 -1.25 31.10
C GLY A 803 -11.65 0.20 31.15
N GLU A 804 -10.34 0.35 31.35
CA GLU A 804 -9.68 1.65 31.49
C GLU A 804 -9.30 2.27 30.13
N SER A 805 -9.12 3.60 30.08
CA SER A 805 -8.74 4.30 28.84
C SER A 805 -7.23 4.23 28.63
N ILE A 806 -6.80 3.48 27.63
CA ILE A 806 -5.38 3.25 27.28
C ILE A 806 -4.92 4.26 26.22
N ALA A 807 -5.84 4.93 25.53
CA ALA A 807 -5.60 6.09 24.68
C ALA A 807 -6.31 7.36 25.19
N GLN A 808 -5.90 8.52 24.67
CA GLN A 808 -6.67 9.77 24.83
C GLN A 808 -7.99 9.67 24.05
N LYS A 809 -9.08 10.24 24.60
CA LYS A 809 -10.36 10.36 23.90
C LYS A 809 -10.28 11.43 22.82
N GLY A 810 -10.69 11.07 21.60
CA GLY A 810 -10.95 12.03 20.54
C GLY A 810 -12.14 12.94 20.90
N THR A 811 -12.13 14.17 20.38
CA THR A 811 -13.25 15.13 20.53
C THR A 811 -14.40 14.88 19.54
N VAL A 812 -14.24 13.92 18.63
CA VAL A 812 -15.19 13.48 17.60
C VAL A 812 -15.17 11.95 17.57
N GLN A 813 -16.24 11.30 17.08
CA GLN A 813 -16.18 9.87 16.78
C GLN A 813 -15.12 9.60 15.71
N GLU A 814 -14.33 8.55 15.90
CA GLU A 814 -13.29 8.14 14.97
C GLU A 814 -13.64 6.82 14.28
N SER A 815 -13.34 6.75 12.98
CA SER A 815 -13.57 5.59 12.12
C SER A 815 -12.28 4.84 11.79
N SER A 816 -12.33 3.51 11.84
CA SER A 816 -11.38 2.60 11.19
C SER A 816 -12.12 1.74 10.16
N SER A 817 -11.58 1.55 8.95
CA SER A 817 -12.24 0.75 7.91
C SER A 817 -11.29 -0.16 7.14
N VAL A 818 -11.85 -1.24 6.59
CA VAL A 818 -11.21 -2.22 5.71
C VAL A 818 -12.17 -2.57 4.58
N VAL A 819 -11.64 -2.76 3.37
CA VAL A 819 -12.38 -3.24 2.19
C VAL A 819 -11.58 -4.39 1.56
N VAL A 820 -12.25 -5.47 1.20
CA VAL A 820 -11.67 -6.71 0.66
C VAL A 820 -12.56 -7.22 -0.48
N GLU A 821 -11.96 -7.56 -1.62
CA GLU A 821 -12.65 -8.27 -2.70
C GLU A 821 -12.70 -9.76 -2.36
N THR A 822 -13.88 -10.38 -2.49
CA THR A 822 -14.12 -11.74 -2.02
C THR A 822 -14.28 -12.74 -3.15
N VAL A 823 -13.52 -13.82 -3.06
CA VAL A 823 -13.63 -14.98 -3.97
C VAL A 823 -14.79 -15.86 -3.50
N ALA A 824 -15.56 -16.43 -4.43
CA ALA A 824 -16.69 -17.30 -4.08
C ALA A 824 -16.22 -18.58 -3.37
N LYS A 825 -16.70 -18.79 -2.14
CA LYS A 825 -16.32 -19.94 -1.30
C LYS A 825 -17.45 -20.96 -1.17
N ILE A 826 -17.07 -22.24 -1.26
CA ILE A 826 -17.92 -23.40 -1.02
C ILE A 826 -17.29 -24.20 0.11
N ASN A 827 -17.94 -24.22 1.28
CA ASN A 827 -17.46 -24.94 2.45
C ASN A 827 -17.71 -26.45 2.26
N GLN A 828 -16.64 -27.23 2.00
CA GLN A 828 -16.75 -28.68 1.79
C GLN A 828 -17.11 -29.46 3.07
N GLN A 829 -16.92 -28.87 4.26
CA GLN A 829 -17.30 -29.49 5.54
C GLN A 829 -18.81 -29.34 5.84
N LYS A 830 -19.46 -28.28 5.34
CA LYS A 830 -20.93 -28.07 5.47
C LYS A 830 -21.79 -29.03 4.64
N LEU A 831 -21.20 -30.00 3.92
CA LEU A 831 -21.94 -31.01 3.16
C LEU A 831 -22.74 -32.03 4.01
N GLN A 832 -22.65 -31.98 5.35
CA GLN A 832 -23.50 -32.81 6.25
C GLN A 832 -24.63 -32.05 6.95
N HIS A 833 -24.60 -30.71 7.02
CA HIS A 833 -25.65 -29.92 7.66
C HIS A 833 -26.08 -28.78 6.74
N GLY A 834 -27.34 -28.86 6.28
CA GLY A 834 -27.99 -27.83 5.47
C GLY A 834 -28.39 -26.59 6.28
N PRO A 835 -29.43 -25.83 5.86
CA PRO A 835 -29.84 -24.63 6.58
C PRO A 835 -30.21 -24.96 8.03
N VAL A 836 -29.65 -24.21 8.98
CA VAL A 836 -29.98 -24.34 10.40
C VAL A 836 -31.43 -23.90 10.60
N MET A 837 -32.33 -24.88 10.61
CA MET A 837 -33.73 -24.66 10.97
C MET A 837 -33.81 -24.13 12.41
N PRO A 838 -34.86 -23.35 12.75
CA PRO A 838 -35.14 -23.01 14.14
C PRO A 838 -35.14 -24.29 14.99
N HIS A 839 -34.48 -24.27 16.14
CA HIS A 839 -34.44 -25.44 17.01
C HIS A 839 -35.80 -25.66 17.69
N PHE A 840 -36.69 -26.36 16.99
CA PHE A 840 -38.02 -26.65 17.47
C PHE A 840 -37.99 -27.76 18.54
N THR A 841 -38.60 -27.50 19.70
CA THR A 841 -38.88 -28.54 20.69
C THR A 841 -39.94 -29.48 20.13
N SER A 842 -39.51 -30.70 19.78
CA SER A 842 -40.33 -31.72 19.12
C SER A 842 -39.93 -33.13 19.54
N ASP A 843 -40.79 -34.10 19.27
CA ASP A 843 -40.58 -35.52 19.60
C ASP A 843 -41.32 -36.39 18.59
N ALA A 844 -40.59 -37.04 17.67
CA ALA A 844 -41.19 -37.84 16.60
C ALA A 844 -41.87 -39.12 17.10
N SER A 845 -41.50 -39.62 18.31
CA SER A 845 -42.13 -40.81 18.89
C SER A 845 -43.59 -40.57 19.30
N LYS A 846 -43.97 -39.30 19.51
CA LYS A 846 -45.35 -38.91 19.88
C LYS A 846 -46.30 -38.79 18.67
N ILE A 847 -45.85 -39.09 17.45
CA ILE A 847 -46.66 -38.98 16.23
C ILE A 847 -47.35 -40.30 15.91
N THR A 848 -48.68 -40.27 15.88
CA THR A 848 -49.48 -41.46 15.55
C THR A 848 -49.88 -41.47 14.09
N SER A 849 -49.70 -42.61 13.43
CA SER A 849 -50.01 -42.83 12.01
C SER A 849 -51.12 -43.86 11.83
N LYS A 850 -52.13 -43.56 11.00
CA LYS A 850 -53.30 -44.42 10.78
C LYS A 850 -53.82 -44.33 9.35
N GLY A 851 -53.89 -45.46 8.65
CA GLY A 851 -54.54 -45.54 7.33
C GLY A 851 -54.26 -46.86 6.62
N LEU A 852 -55.09 -47.21 5.63
CA LEU A 852 -54.89 -48.42 4.83
C LEU A 852 -53.67 -48.28 3.90
N GLY A 853 -53.34 -47.06 3.46
CA GLY A 853 -52.17 -46.78 2.63
C GLY A 853 -50.81 -47.06 3.29
N LEU A 854 -50.76 -47.33 4.61
CA LEU A 854 -49.56 -47.77 5.35
C LEU A 854 -49.49 -49.31 5.49
N LYS A 855 -50.43 -50.06 4.89
CA LYS A 855 -50.49 -51.53 4.98
C LYS A 855 -50.67 -52.22 3.62
N LYS A 856 -51.41 -51.60 2.70
CA LYS A 856 -51.53 -52.06 1.31
C LYS A 856 -51.76 -50.88 0.38
N ALA A 857 -51.09 -50.90 -0.77
CA ALA A 857 -51.27 -49.92 -1.83
C ALA A 857 -52.05 -50.55 -3.00
N ASN A 858 -52.82 -49.73 -3.70
CA ASN A 858 -53.56 -50.09 -4.90
C ASN A 858 -52.99 -49.31 -6.08
N VAL A 859 -52.46 -50.03 -7.08
CA VAL A 859 -51.90 -49.42 -8.29
C VAL A 859 -52.96 -48.61 -9.06
N GLY A 860 -52.58 -47.41 -9.50
CA GLY A 860 -53.43 -46.50 -10.26
C GLY A 860 -54.54 -45.80 -9.45
N ARG A 861 -54.60 -46.00 -8.12
CA ARG A 861 -55.57 -45.34 -7.23
C ARG A 861 -54.86 -44.52 -6.15
N ALA A 862 -55.54 -43.53 -5.59
CA ALA A 862 -55.06 -42.81 -4.42
C ALA A 862 -55.09 -43.71 -3.17
N ASN A 863 -53.98 -43.75 -2.45
CA ASN A 863 -53.76 -44.53 -1.24
C ASN A 863 -53.53 -43.56 -0.09
N ASN A 864 -54.36 -43.67 0.95
CA ASN A 864 -54.51 -42.61 1.95
C ASN A 864 -54.12 -43.07 3.35
N PHE A 865 -53.48 -42.16 4.09
CA PHE A 865 -53.28 -42.27 5.54
C PHE A 865 -53.23 -40.90 6.22
N SER A 866 -53.47 -40.89 7.52
CA SER A 866 -53.45 -39.69 8.36
C SER A 866 -52.36 -39.79 9.41
N LEU A 867 -51.78 -38.64 9.76
CA LEU A 867 -50.77 -38.45 10.79
C LEU A 867 -51.28 -37.41 11.80
N ASN A 868 -51.06 -37.63 13.09
CA ASN A 868 -51.38 -36.66 14.14
C ASN A 868 -50.11 -36.35 14.97
N ALA A 869 -49.71 -35.08 14.94
CA ALA A 869 -48.56 -34.53 15.65
C ALA A 869 -48.95 -33.48 16.71
N GLY A 870 -50.21 -33.47 17.17
CA GLY A 870 -50.74 -32.50 18.15
C GLY A 870 -50.09 -32.54 19.54
N VAL A 871 -49.32 -33.59 19.83
CA VAL A 871 -48.54 -33.75 21.08
C VAL A 871 -47.02 -33.92 20.82
N ALA A 872 -46.58 -33.76 19.57
CA ALA A 872 -45.19 -34.00 19.13
C ALA A 872 -44.36 -32.71 18.99
N GLY A 873 -44.84 -31.61 19.59
CA GLY A 873 -44.29 -30.27 19.38
C GLY A 873 -44.56 -29.74 17.97
N ASN A 874 -43.69 -28.85 17.49
CA ASN A 874 -43.70 -28.34 16.12
C ASN A 874 -42.45 -28.86 15.40
N ASN A 875 -42.56 -29.34 14.16
CA ASN A 875 -41.41 -29.59 13.28
C ASN A 875 -41.90 -29.69 11.82
N ILE A 876 -41.01 -29.95 10.87
CA ILE A 876 -41.35 -30.20 9.47
C ILE A 876 -41.71 -31.67 9.27
N LEU A 877 -42.88 -31.93 8.67
CA LEU A 877 -43.28 -33.26 8.21
C LEU A 877 -42.63 -33.57 6.85
N TYR A 878 -41.84 -34.64 6.78
CA TYR A 878 -41.36 -35.20 5.52
C TYR A 878 -42.07 -36.53 5.25
N VAL A 879 -42.53 -36.73 4.01
CA VAL A 879 -43.03 -38.02 3.51
C VAL A 879 -42.38 -38.30 2.17
N GLY A 880 -41.67 -39.43 2.08
CA GLY A 880 -41.08 -39.95 0.86
C GLY A 880 -41.59 -41.36 0.59
N ILE A 881 -41.85 -41.68 -0.68
CA ILE A 881 -42.35 -42.99 -1.10
C ILE A 881 -41.48 -43.48 -2.25
N TYR A 882 -40.90 -44.67 -2.09
CA TYR A 882 -39.99 -45.26 -3.06
C TYR A 882 -40.49 -46.63 -3.51
N GLY A 883 -40.60 -46.84 -4.81
CA GLY A 883 -41.02 -48.10 -5.43
C GLY A 883 -39.91 -48.79 -6.21
N PRO A 884 -40.18 -49.94 -6.83
CA PRO A 884 -39.16 -50.79 -7.45
C PRO A 884 -38.53 -50.20 -8.72
N LYS A 885 -39.06 -49.08 -9.25
CA LYS A 885 -38.50 -48.33 -10.39
C LYS A 885 -37.97 -46.93 -10.03
N GLY A 886 -38.07 -46.50 -8.77
CA GLY A 886 -37.71 -45.15 -8.36
C GLY A 886 -38.70 -44.51 -7.37
N PRO A 887 -38.57 -43.19 -7.09
CA PRO A 887 -39.50 -42.47 -6.23
C PRO A 887 -40.90 -42.37 -6.84
N CYS A 888 -41.92 -42.29 -5.98
CA CYS A 888 -43.31 -42.11 -6.38
C CYS A 888 -43.55 -40.67 -6.87
N GLU A 889 -44.00 -40.50 -8.12
CA GLU A 889 -44.21 -39.20 -8.75
C GLU A 889 -45.34 -38.38 -8.09
N GLU A 890 -46.45 -39.03 -7.70
CA GLU A 890 -47.62 -38.37 -7.15
C GLU A 890 -47.77 -38.65 -5.64
N VAL A 891 -47.26 -37.73 -4.81
CA VAL A 891 -47.45 -37.70 -3.35
C VAL A 891 -48.00 -36.33 -2.95
N SER A 892 -49.09 -36.31 -2.19
CA SER A 892 -49.75 -35.09 -1.73
C SER A 892 -49.98 -35.12 -0.21
N ILE A 893 -49.69 -34.00 0.45
CA ILE A 893 -49.86 -33.81 1.90
C ILE A 893 -50.78 -32.62 2.12
N LYS A 894 -51.82 -32.78 2.94
CA LYS A 894 -52.77 -31.73 3.30
C LYS A 894 -52.83 -31.58 4.81
N HIS A 895 -52.43 -30.44 5.34
CA HIS A 895 -52.66 -30.09 6.75
C HIS A 895 -54.16 -29.90 6.98
N ALA A 896 -54.70 -30.58 8.00
CA ALA A 896 -56.12 -30.58 8.34
C ALA A 896 -56.43 -29.77 9.61
N GLY A 897 -55.47 -28.98 10.09
CA GLY A 897 -55.56 -28.26 11.37
C GLY A 897 -55.15 -29.10 12.58
N TYR A 898 -54.85 -28.44 13.69
CA TYR A 898 -54.46 -29.05 14.97
C TYR A 898 -53.32 -30.09 14.84
N ASN A 899 -52.31 -29.78 14.01
CA ASN A 899 -51.19 -30.66 13.64
C ASN A 899 -51.61 -32.07 13.14
N ASN A 900 -52.79 -32.18 12.52
CA ASN A 900 -53.18 -33.36 11.74
C ASN A 900 -52.83 -33.17 10.26
N TYR A 901 -52.37 -34.22 9.61
CA TYR A 901 -51.99 -34.23 8.19
C TYR A 901 -52.60 -35.43 7.50
N ASN A 902 -53.20 -35.22 6.33
CA ASN A 902 -53.69 -36.28 5.46
C ASN A 902 -52.74 -36.43 4.27
N VAL A 903 -52.20 -37.63 4.10
CA VAL A 903 -51.31 -38.01 3.00
C VAL A 903 -52.11 -38.85 2.00
N SER A 904 -51.99 -38.52 0.71
CA SER A 904 -52.59 -39.23 -0.41
C SER A 904 -51.52 -39.41 -1.48
N TYR A 905 -51.21 -40.66 -1.83
CA TYR A 905 -50.19 -41.00 -2.83
C TYR A 905 -50.71 -42.03 -3.84
N LYS A 906 -50.11 -42.07 -5.03
CA LYS A 906 -50.56 -42.93 -6.11
C LYS A 906 -49.39 -43.54 -6.86
N ILE A 907 -49.30 -44.86 -6.77
CA ILE A 907 -48.25 -45.67 -7.40
C ILE A 907 -48.73 -46.24 -8.74
N HIS A 908 -47.80 -46.36 -9.69
CA HIS A 908 -48.06 -46.85 -11.04
C HIS A 908 -47.46 -48.24 -11.31
N ASP A 909 -46.57 -48.71 -10.44
CA ASP A 909 -45.91 -50.01 -10.50
C ASP A 909 -46.41 -51.01 -9.44
N ARG A 910 -46.17 -52.29 -9.68
CA ARG A 910 -46.46 -53.40 -8.76
C ARG A 910 -45.21 -53.83 -8.00
N GLY A 911 -45.38 -54.38 -6.81
CA GLY A 911 -44.31 -54.88 -5.96
C GLY A 911 -44.12 -54.10 -4.66
N HIS A 912 -42.94 -54.24 -4.07
CA HIS A 912 -42.60 -53.66 -2.76
C HIS A 912 -42.31 -52.16 -2.87
N HIS A 913 -42.98 -51.38 -2.03
CA HIS A 913 -42.81 -49.95 -1.88
C HIS A 913 -42.46 -49.62 -0.41
N ILE A 914 -41.58 -48.65 -0.21
CA ILE A 914 -41.15 -48.18 1.10
C ILE A 914 -41.70 -46.77 1.32
N ILE A 915 -42.41 -46.57 2.42
CA ILE A 915 -42.94 -45.26 2.84
C ILE A 915 -42.12 -44.77 4.03
N VAL A 916 -41.35 -43.71 3.80
CA VAL A 916 -40.60 -42.99 4.84
C VAL A 916 -41.43 -41.82 5.33
N VAL A 917 -41.63 -41.74 6.65
CA VAL A 917 -42.29 -40.61 7.31
C VAL A 917 -41.40 -40.11 8.45
N LYS A 918 -41.08 -38.82 8.43
CA LYS A 918 -40.21 -38.16 9.42
C LYS A 918 -40.82 -36.86 9.94
N TRP A 919 -40.38 -36.44 11.13
CA TRP A 919 -40.73 -35.17 11.75
C TRP A 919 -39.44 -34.50 12.23
N GLY A 920 -39.02 -33.45 11.51
CA GLY A 920 -37.61 -33.12 11.45
C GLY A 920 -36.82 -34.28 10.84
N ASP A 921 -35.61 -34.53 11.36
CA ASP A 921 -34.73 -35.60 10.87
C ASP A 921 -35.07 -37.00 11.44
N GLU A 922 -35.94 -37.08 12.44
CA GLU A 922 -36.31 -38.34 13.11
C GLU A 922 -37.46 -39.08 12.42
N HIS A 923 -37.42 -40.41 12.44
CA HIS A 923 -38.53 -41.26 11.98
C HIS A 923 -39.66 -41.31 13.02
N ILE A 924 -40.90 -41.28 12.56
CA ILE A 924 -42.06 -41.54 13.43
C ILE A 924 -42.21 -43.03 13.75
N GLU A 925 -42.98 -43.37 14.79
CA GLU A 925 -43.26 -44.76 15.15
C GLU A 925 -43.84 -45.55 13.96
N GLY A 926 -43.18 -46.66 13.62
CA GLY A 926 -43.52 -47.54 12.49
C GLY A 926 -42.89 -47.16 11.14
N SER A 927 -42.22 -46.01 11.01
CA SER A 927 -41.45 -45.68 9.79
C SER A 927 -40.06 -46.36 9.82
N PRO A 928 -39.54 -46.85 8.69
CA PRO A 928 -40.18 -46.97 7.37
C PRO A 928 -41.25 -48.06 7.32
N PHE A 929 -42.37 -47.77 6.66
CA PHE A 929 -43.46 -48.72 6.44
C PHE A 929 -43.24 -49.45 5.10
N GLU A 930 -43.23 -50.77 5.11
CA GLU A 930 -43.23 -51.58 3.89
C GLU A 930 -44.67 -51.85 3.42
N VAL A 931 -44.92 -51.61 2.13
CA VAL A 931 -46.25 -51.73 1.52
C VAL A 931 -46.14 -52.45 0.17
N THR A 932 -46.96 -53.48 -0.03
CA THR A 932 -46.98 -54.27 -1.28
C THR A 932 -48.19 -53.90 -2.15
N ALA A 933 -48.01 -53.92 -3.47
CA ALA A 933 -48.94 -53.45 -4.49
C ALA A 933 -49.16 -54.45 -5.64
#